data_AF-A0A851K227-F1
#
_entry.id   AF-A0A851K227-F1
#
_cell.length_a   1.000
_cell.length_b   1.000
_cell.length_c   1.000
_cell.angle_alpha   90.00
_cell.angle_beta   90.00
_cell.angle_gamma   90.00
#
_symmetry.space_group_name_H-M   'P 1'
#
loop_
_entity.id
_entity.type
_entity.pdbx_description
1 polymer ?
#
loop_
_entity_poly.entity_id
_entity_poly.type
_entity_poly.pdbx_seq_one_letter_code
_entity_poly.pdbx_strand_id
1 'polypeptide(L)'
;MGPDVPLLNDYKQEFFLKRFPQTVLGGPRFRLGYCAPPYIYVNQIILFLTPWLWGGVGTLLYQLGVMKDFCAAALSGGLMFVTALALQMTNLYAKQKTVTVERMQIQNTLTDEDEFEFSSCVDSETVKFIIPGKKYIINTVFHSLLAGVLCGLGTWYLLPNRITLLYSNIGGTVVIFVFGWVTICIGEYSLIINTATETATFQALDTYEITALMRPFYIFVFIAVDLAHRFAVNAPILEQTNQILHILFLFLPFLWALGILPPLDALFLWGMEQLLEFGLGGSPMSSNTKLLVMFLISAGTAIASYFIPSPLGVILFMTGFGFILSLNLSEIGFAFKHTMISHLASSKSKNAHRGLRIQFGWREFIFYVTVLTFALTEASLLHQFAGSSSFSQGSPQAIASYILILLLVIMWILREIQRVYLFGVFRNPFYPKDVRTVAVFMEKQRRLMKVGVVRRILLTLVSPFAMIAFLSLDHSLQKLHSVSVSIGFTRMFRMVWQNTENALLDMVVVSAAQMLVFNPDLWWNRSLDTGIKLLLVGLLRDRLFQFLSKLHFAIAILLTSWTEKKQRRRSSAALIALNVAFFPVLLALVAVSALLSSPLLPLFTLPVFLVGFPRPLRSWPGPAGGTACVCSDTVYYRQLVPGLAAALQSALAAGGLGLSLPGSHYLCRFQDRLMWILVLEKGFTYCGVNIKGLELQETSCHAAEAHRVDEIFEMAFEHQEHTRILSPNPHFGHILTPCTVVPVRLYSDARNVLSGIIDSHENLKHLKDDFVKVLVWMLVQYCYKKSKTWESPGSANKSKQGSFPENQHSGAVKGTRALREEDSFSVDTVEDWTDDSDTFDFEPSSRTRDRKEPGQLGLTPKVHLSIPGSIETQSQDFLQEMSPEDKLNRAVVLGLPAVDKGKQPEVLPRVEFSCSYSELLSIPEEWRTAPVPSSKVSEMRQRFPEEWYHFVLSQLDFFHLKEKPSNLLTDLMKDKALKDLYIHGVLSCFFGLFGLDNAVPAPRHVFRAYTGGIPWSAGLDWLTGKPELFQLALKAFRYTFKLMLDKASLGPVENFKELVNYLEEYESDWYIGLVSDLEWQQAVLQEKPYLFSLGHDPSMGIYTGRVLTLQELLVQVGKLNAEAVRGQWANLSWELLYATNDDEERYSIQAHPALLRNLTVQAADPPLGYPVYSSQLLQLPLF
;
A
#
# COMPACT_ATOMS: atom_id res chain seq x y z
N MET A 1 -4.97 1.92 -32.27
CA MET A 1 -6.12 2.61 -31.65
C MET A 1 -6.17 4.05 -32.15
N GLY A 2 -7.37 4.50 -32.56
CA GLY A 2 -7.55 5.73 -33.34
C GLY A 2 -7.33 7.01 -32.52
N PRO A 3 -6.83 8.09 -33.14
CA PRO A 3 -6.54 9.38 -32.48
C PRO A 3 -7.79 10.15 -32.01
N ASP A 4 -8.98 9.52 -32.06
CA ASP A 4 -10.30 10.15 -31.98
C ASP A 4 -11.15 9.68 -30.80
N VAL A 5 -10.60 8.91 -29.85
CA VAL A 5 -11.33 8.53 -28.63
C VAL A 5 -11.49 9.75 -27.70
N PRO A 6 -12.72 10.14 -27.35
CA PRO A 6 -12.99 11.31 -26.52
C PRO A 6 -12.39 11.16 -25.11
N LEU A 7 -12.01 12.29 -24.50
CA LEU A 7 -11.46 12.31 -23.13
C LEU A 7 -12.54 12.10 -22.06
N LEU A 8 -13.81 12.24 -22.36
CA LEU A 8 -14.91 11.92 -21.47
C LEU A 8 -16.00 11.37 -22.39
N ASN A 9 -16.66 10.28 -22.00
CA ASN A 9 -17.85 9.82 -22.70
C ASN A 9 -18.92 10.92 -22.65
N ASP A 10 -19.79 11.02 -23.66
CA ASP A 10 -20.73 12.14 -23.81
C ASP A 10 -21.58 12.37 -22.55
N TYR A 11 -22.03 11.30 -21.91
CA TYR A 11 -22.72 11.32 -20.62
C TYR A 11 -21.87 11.95 -19.49
N LYS A 12 -20.60 11.55 -19.36
CA LYS A 12 -19.67 12.10 -18.36
C LYS A 12 -19.27 13.54 -18.67
N GLN A 13 -19.22 13.92 -19.95
CA GLN A 13 -19.01 15.31 -20.34
C GLN A 13 -20.19 16.18 -19.90
N GLU A 14 -21.43 15.70 -20.08
CA GLU A 14 -22.61 16.40 -19.58
C GLU A 14 -22.60 16.50 -18.05
N PHE A 15 -22.20 15.44 -17.36
CA PHE A 15 -22.02 15.42 -15.91
C PHE A 15 -20.99 16.46 -15.44
N PHE A 16 -19.82 16.52 -16.07
CA PHE A 16 -18.80 17.54 -15.77
C PHE A 16 -19.33 18.97 -16.03
N LEU A 17 -20.06 19.19 -17.13
CA LEU A 17 -20.67 20.48 -17.44
C LEU A 17 -21.79 20.88 -16.47
N LYS A 18 -22.41 19.93 -15.76
CA LYS A 18 -23.33 20.18 -14.65
C LYS A 18 -22.56 20.57 -13.38
N ARG A 19 -21.44 19.89 -13.10
CA ARG A 19 -20.65 20.02 -11.86
C ARG A 19 -19.75 21.26 -11.82
N PHE A 20 -19.09 21.60 -12.93
CA PHE A 20 -18.12 22.71 -12.97
C PHE A 20 -18.72 24.08 -12.55
N PRO A 21 -19.91 24.51 -13.05
CA PRO A 21 -20.55 25.74 -12.58
C PRO A 21 -20.88 25.70 -11.08
N GLN A 22 -21.25 24.53 -10.54
CA GLN A 22 -21.53 24.35 -9.11
C GLN A 22 -20.24 24.57 -8.28
N THR A 23 -19.10 24.07 -8.75
CA THR A 23 -17.80 24.30 -8.12
C THR A 23 -17.40 25.78 -8.16
N VAL A 24 -17.57 26.47 -9.29
CA VAL A 24 -17.22 27.90 -9.41
C VAL A 24 -18.09 28.76 -8.48
N LEU A 25 -19.39 28.47 -8.40
CA LEU A 25 -20.37 29.26 -7.64
C LEU A 25 -20.57 28.80 -6.19
N GLY A 26 -19.90 27.72 -5.76
CA GLY A 26 -19.93 27.27 -4.36
C GLY A 26 -21.15 26.44 -3.96
N GLY A 27 -21.81 25.77 -4.92
CA GLY A 27 -22.89 24.81 -4.65
C GLY A 27 -24.24 24.99 -5.37
N PRO A 28 -24.62 26.18 -5.91
CA PRO A 28 -25.88 26.32 -6.63
C PRO A 28 -25.97 25.43 -7.88
N ARG A 29 -27.09 24.70 -8.03
CA ARG A 29 -27.32 23.71 -9.10
C ARG A 29 -28.15 24.32 -10.24
N PHE A 30 -27.53 25.17 -11.06
CA PHE A 30 -28.21 25.85 -12.17
C PHE A 30 -28.44 25.01 -13.43
N ARG A 31 -27.81 23.83 -13.52
CA ARG A 31 -28.03 22.88 -14.62
C ARG A 31 -28.36 21.53 -14.02
N LEU A 32 -29.59 21.07 -14.24
CA LEU A 32 -30.09 19.76 -13.82
C LEU A 32 -30.26 18.89 -15.06
N GLY A 33 -30.03 17.57 -14.94
CA GLY A 33 -30.13 16.62 -16.05
C GLY A 33 -31.57 16.33 -16.51
N TYR A 34 -32.55 16.87 -15.80
CA TYR A 34 -33.98 16.68 -16.02
C TYR A 34 -34.71 18.02 -15.90
N CYS A 35 -35.95 18.06 -16.39
CA CYS A 35 -36.76 19.29 -16.40
C CYS A 35 -37.22 19.64 -14.97
N ALA A 36 -36.56 20.62 -14.35
CA ALA A 36 -36.95 21.17 -13.07
C ALA A 36 -37.81 22.43 -13.23
N PRO A 37 -38.84 22.64 -12.39
CA PRO A 37 -39.63 23.87 -12.41
C PRO A 37 -38.81 25.15 -12.19
N PRO A 38 -39.18 26.28 -12.81
CA PRO A 38 -38.40 27.52 -12.75
C PRO A 38 -38.25 28.08 -11.33
N TYR A 39 -39.20 27.81 -10.43
CA TYR A 39 -39.13 28.28 -9.05
C TYR A 39 -37.93 27.72 -8.27
N ILE A 40 -37.38 26.55 -8.67
CA ILE A 40 -36.22 25.95 -8.01
C ILE A 40 -34.97 26.79 -8.23
N TYR A 41 -34.74 27.20 -9.48
CA TYR A 41 -33.62 28.06 -9.83
C TYR A 41 -33.75 29.44 -9.18
N VAL A 42 -34.96 30.01 -9.19
CA VAL A 42 -35.23 31.32 -8.55
C VAL A 42 -34.97 31.25 -7.04
N ASN A 43 -35.43 30.21 -6.35
CA ASN A 43 -35.18 30.03 -4.93
C ASN A 43 -33.68 29.90 -4.62
N GLN A 44 -32.91 29.15 -5.43
CA GLN A 44 -31.45 29.06 -5.25
C GLN A 44 -30.75 30.40 -5.45
N ILE A 45 -31.17 31.22 -6.43
CA ILE A 45 -30.61 32.56 -6.65
C ILE A 45 -30.91 33.49 -5.47
N ILE A 46 -32.15 33.48 -4.96
CA ILE A 46 -32.55 34.30 -3.80
C ILE A 46 -31.70 33.92 -2.58
N LEU A 47 -31.56 32.62 -2.32
CA LEU A 47 -30.76 32.13 -1.21
C LEU A 47 -29.26 32.47 -1.38
N PHE A 48 -28.73 32.41 -2.60
CA PHE A 48 -27.34 32.79 -2.90
C PHE A 48 -27.06 34.28 -2.66
N LEU A 49 -28.01 35.17 -2.95
CA LEU A 49 -27.86 36.62 -2.76
C LEU A 49 -28.23 37.11 -1.35
N THR A 50 -28.71 36.23 -0.47
CA THR A 50 -29.15 36.59 0.89
C THR A 50 -28.04 37.24 1.74
N PRO A 51 -26.78 36.77 1.73
CA PRO A 51 -25.67 37.44 2.41
C PRO A 51 -25.44 38.87 1.93
N TRP A 52 -25.48 39.09 0.61
CA TRP A 52 -25.32 40.41 0.03
C TRP A 52 -26.51 41.32 0.40
N LEU A 53 -27.74 40.81 0.44
CA LEU A 53 -28.89 41.60 0.86
C LEU A 53 -28.70 42.16 2.28
N TRP A 54 -28.38 41.29 3.25
CA TRP A 54 -28.23 41.70 4.66
C TRP A 54 -26.96 42.51 4.92
N GLY A 55 -25.86 42.13 4.28
CA GLY A 55 -24.63 42.91 4.30
C GLY A 55 -24.78 44.29 3.64
N GLY A 56 -25.50 44.34 2.53
CA GLY A 56 -25.87 45.56 1.80
C GLY A 56 -26.63 46.55 2.68
N VAL A 57 -27.63 46.07 3.43
CA VAL A 57 -28.35 46.89 4.43
C VAL A 57 -27.38 47.49 5.45
N GLY A 58 -26.45 46.69 5.99
CA GLY A 58 -25.41 47.16 6.90
C GLY A 58 -24.50 48.22 6.27
N THR A 59 -24.01 47.98 5.05
CA THR A 59 -23.14 48.94 4.33
C THR A 59 -23.84 50.25 4.02
N LEU A 60 -25.13 50.21 3.65
CA LEU A 60 -25.93 51.38 3.32
C LEU A 60 -26.20 52.24 4.55
N LEU A 61 -26.58 51.62 5.68
CA LEU A 61 -26.78 52.34 6.95
C LEU A 61 -25.50 53.02 7.46
N TYR A 62 -24.34 52.41 7.21
CA TYR A 62 -23.05 53.04 7.49
C TYR A 62 -22.76 54.21 6.53
N GLN A 63 -22.98 54.04 5.22
CA GLN A 63 -22.76 55.09 4.22
C GLN A 63 -23.65 56.32 4.44
N LEU A 64 -24.89 56.11 4.90
CA LEU A 64 -25.82 57.18 5.26
C LEU A 64 -25.50 57.83 6.62
N GLY A 65 -24.46 57.38 7.34
CA GLY A 65 -24.06 57.92 8.63
C GLY A 65 -25.01 57.60 9.78
N VAL A 66 -25.95 56.67 9.60
CA VAL A 66 -26.96 56.29 10.61
C VAL A 66 -26.34 55.42 11.71
N MET A 67 -25.35 54.59 11.36
CA MET A 67 -24.68 53.67 12.27
C MET A 67 -23.16 53.72 12.14
N LYS A 68 -22.44 53.47 13.25
CA LYS A 68 -20.98 53.26 13.24
C LYS A 68 -20.64 51.94 12.54
N ASP A 69 -19.43 51.83 12.00
CA ASP A 69 -18.93 50.67 11.24
C ASP A 69 -19.13 49.34 11.97
N PHE A 70 -18.69 49.23 13.23
CA PHE A 70 -18.88 48.01 14.04
C PHE A 70 -20.35 47.64 14.26
N CYS A 71 -21.22 48.65 14.44
CA CYS A 71 -22.64 48.42 14.70
C CYS A 71 -23.36 47.95 13.42
N ALA A 72 -23.00 48.50 12.27
CA ALA A 72 -23.50 48.06 10.96
C ALA A 72 -23.08 46.61 10.65
N ALA A 73 -21.83 46.25 10.95
CA ALA A 73 -21.32 44.89 10.84
C ALA A 73 -22.08 43.92 11.76
N ALA A 74 -22.25 44.26 13.04
CA ALA A 74 -22.99 43.43 14.00
C ALA A 74 -24.46 43.22 13.59
N LEU A 75 -25.13 44.26 13.05
CA LEU A 75 -26.50 44.16 12.56
C LEU A 75 -26.60 43.18 11.38
N SER A 76 -25.74 43.34 10.36
CA SER A 76 -25.73 42.45 9.20
C SER A 76 -25.49 40.98 9.59
N GLY A 77 -24.54 40.72 10.48
CA GLY A 77 -24.26 39.37 10.97
C GLY A 77 -25.39 38.78 11.81
N GLY A 78 -26.05 39.61 12.64
CA GLY A 78 -27.21 39.19 13.43
C GLY A 78 -28.42 38.82 12.57
N LEU A 79 -28.73 39.62 11.54
CA LEU A 79 -29.78 39.31 10.58
C LEU A 79 -29.49 38.00 9.84
N MET A 80 -28.24 37.83 9.39
CA MET A 80 -27.83 36.63 8.68
C MET A 80 -27.91 35.36 9.56
N PHE A 81 -27.46 35.44 10.82
CA PHE A 81 -27.58 34.36 11.80
C PHE A 81 -29.02 33.89 11.99
N VAL A 82 -29.96 34.83 12.15
CA VAL A 82 -31.39 34.51 12.31
C VAL A 82 -31.93 33.83 11.05
N THR A 83 -31.57 34.31 9.86
CA THR A 83 -31.99 33.67 8.61
C THR A 83 -31.41 32.27 8.43
N ALA A 84 -30.13 32.06 8.74
CA ALA A 84 -29.48 30.75 8.65
C ALA A 84 -30.15 29.74 9.60
N LEU A 85 -30.45 30.14 10.85
CA LEU A 85 -31.19 29.30 11.79
C LEU A 85 -32.60 28.97 11.28
N ALA A 86 -33.33 29.95 10.75
CA ALA A 86 -34.68 29.73 10.22
C ALA A 86 -34.67 28.71 9.06
N LEU A 87 -33.70 28.81 8.13
CA LEU A 87 -33.53 27.88 7.02
C LEU A 87 -33.23 26.46 7.51
N GLN A 88 -32.33 26.30 8.47
CA GLN A 88 -31.99 25.00 9.03
C GLN A 88 -33.14 24.37 9.83
N MET A 89 -33.88 25.16 10.61
CA MET A 89 -35.06 24.70 11.33
C MET A 89 -36.17 24.22 10.38
N THR A 90 -36.34 24.91 9.25
CA THR A 90 -37.29 24.51 8.20
C THR A 90 -36.93 23.14 7.62
N ASN A 91 -35.64 22.86 7.39
CA ASN A 91 -35.20 21.54 6.95
C ASN A 91 -35.37 20.45 8.03
N LEU A 92 -35.07 20.73 9.31
CA LEU A 92 -35.32 19.76 10.39
C LEU A 92 -36.80 19.38 10.49
N TYR A 93 -37.68 20.36 10.32
CA TYR A 93 -39.13 20.13 10.27
C TYR A 93 -39.54 19.30 9.03
N ALA A 94 -38.94 19.55 7.87
CA ALA A 94 -39.18 18.76 6.66
C ALA A 94 -38.73 17.29 6.82
N LYS A 95 -37.58 17.03 7.48
CA LYS A 95 -37.08 15.68 7.79
C LYS A 95 -38.04 14.89 8.68
N GLN A 96 -38.68 15.53 9.66
CA GLN A 96 -39.61 14.88 10.58
C GLN A 96 -40.93 14.44 9.93
N LYS A 97 -41.34 15.08 8.84
CA LYS A 97 -42.61 14.77 8.15
C LYS A 97 -42.55 13.56 7.22
N THR A 98 -41.37 13.10 6.81
CA THR A 98 -41.23 11.90 5.97
C THR A 98 -41.16 10.65 6.82
N VAL A 99 -42.23 9.86 6.80
CA VAL A 99 -42.33 8.55 7.48
C VAL A 99 -41.46 7.50 6.76
N THR A 100 -40.53 6.92 7.53
CA THR A 100 -39.88 5.60 7.38
C THR A 100 -39.61 5.07 5.96
N VAL A 101 -38.50 5.50 5.35
CA VAL A 101 -37.54 4.58 4.72
C VAL A 101 -36.16 5.12 5.07
N GLU A 102 -35.47 4.51 6.03
CA GLU A 102 -34.03 4.75 6.23
C GLU A 102 -33.28 4.20 5.01
N ARG A 103 -33.21 4.97 3.92
CA ARG A 103 -32.01 4.92 3.09
C ARG A 103 -30.96 5.69 3.87
N MET A 104 -30.13 4.97 4.64
CA MET A 104 -28.83 5.51 5.07
C MET A 104 -27.99 5.73 3.81
N GLN A 105 -28.18 6.87 3.15
CA GLN A 105 -27.30 7.36 2.10
C GLN A 105 -26.01 7.81 2.76
N ILE A 106 -25.01 6.92 2.77
CA ILE A 106 -23.62 7.36 2.75
C ILE A 106 -23.50 8.13 1.43
N GLN A 107 -23.42 9.45 1.53
CA GLN A 107 -23.30 10.37 0.40
C GLN A 107 -21.96 10.08 -0.30
N ASN A 108 -21.96 9.10 -1.20
CA ASN A 108 -20.84 8.83 -2.09
C ASN A 108 -20.78 9.98 -3.09
N THR A 109 -19.65 10.67 -3.15
CA THR A 109 -19.35 11.75 -4.11
C THR A 109 -19.47 11.31 -5.59
N LEU A 110 -19.61 10.00 -5.83
CA LEU A 110 -19.74 9.38 -7.15
C LEU A 110 -21.19 9.25 -7.63
N THR A 111 -22.20 9.32 -6.75
CA THR A 111 -23.61 9.04 -7.09
C THR A 111 -24.49 10.26 -6.81
N ASP A 112 -24.30 11.36 -7.56
CA ASP A 112 -25.10 12.60 -7.44
C ASP A 112 -26.40 12.58 -8.30
N GLU A 113 -26.78 11.44 -8.88
CA GLU A 113 -27.92 11.32 -9.81
C GLU A 113 -29.19 10.71 -9.18
N ASP A 114 -29.62 11.22 -8.03
CA ASP A 114 -31.00 10.97 -7.60
C ASP A 114 -31.93 11.90 -8.40
N GLU A 115 -32.85 11.32 -9.18
CA GLU A 115 -33.96 12.06 -9.78
C GLU A 115 -34.96 12.47 -8.69
N PHE A 116 -35.30 13.76 -8.61
CA PHE A 116 -36.27 14.28 -7.64
C PHE A 116 -37.55 14.68 -8.36
N GLU A 117 -38.70 14.19 -7.88
CA GLU A 117 -40.01 14.64 -8.34
C GLU A 117 -40.44 15.88 -7.56
N PHE A 118 -40.73 16.99 -8.26
CA PHE A 118 -41.10 18.25 -7.62
C PHE A 118 -42.60 18.52 -7.71
N SER A 119 -43.32 18.30 -6.61
CA SER A 119 -44.78 18.47 -6.55
C SER A 119 -45.22 19.92 -6.24
N SER A 120 -44.50 20.64 -5.36
CA SER A 120 -44.80 22.03 -4.98
C SER A 120 -43.59 22.76 -4.38
N CYS A 121 -43.65 24.10 -4.29
CA CYS A 121 -42.54 24.92 -3.78
C CYS A 121 -42.15 24.67 -2.30
N VAL A 122 -43.04 24.11 -1.48
CA VAL A 122 -42.85 23.90 -0.03
C VAL A 122 -42.94 22.41 0.33
N ASP A 123 -42.97 21.54 -0.67
CA ASP A 123 -43.00 20.10 -0.41
C ASP A 123 -41.71 19.64 0.29
N SER A 124 -41.81 18.60 1.11
CA SER A 124 -40.67 18.09 1.90
C SER A 124 -39.50 17.70 1.00
N GLU A 125 -39.76 17.11 -0.16
CA GLU A 125 -38.72 16.74 -1.14
C GLU A 125 -38.07 17.96 -1.79
N THR A 126 -38.85 19.00 -2.09
CA THR A 126 -38.32 20.27 -2.64
C THR A 126 -37.46 21.01 -1.60
N VAL A 127 -37.89 21.03 -0.33
CA VAL A 127 -37.10 21.62 0.77
C VAL A 127 -35.82 20.83 1.02
N LYS A 128 -35.86 19.50 1.00
CA LYS A 128 -34.67 18.64 1.13
C LYS A 128 -33.67 18.85 -0.02
N PHE A 129 -34.17 19.05 -1.24
CA PHE A 129 -33.33 19.30 -2.41
C PHE A 129 -32.66 20.69 -2.36
N ILE A 130 -33.43 21.74 -2.04
CA ILE A 130 -32.92 23.11 -2.00
C ILE A 130 -32.01 23.31 -0.78
N ILE A 131 -32.39 22.79 0.39
CA ILE A 131 -31.66 22.93 1.66
C ILE A 131 -31.38 21.52 2.23
N PRO A 132 -30.38 20.81 1.70
CA PRO A 132 -29.94 19.53 2.24
C PRO A 132 -29.23 19.78 3.58
N GLY A 133 -29.97 20.02 4.66
CA GLY A 133 -29.33 20.47 5.90
C GLY A 133 -28.52 19.36 6.57
N LYS A 134 -27.65 19.79 7.49
CA LYS A 134 -26.48 19.06 7.97
C LYS A 134 -26.80 17.72 8.65
N LYS A 135 -25.82 16.79 8.62
CA LYS A 135 -25.89 15.47 9.24
C LYS A 135 -25.98 15.56 10.77
N TYR A 136 -25.19 16.46 11.36
CA TYR A 136 -25.14 16.63 12.82
C TYR A 136 -25.84 17.92 13.27
N ILE A 137 -26.60 17.84 14.37
CA ILE A 137 -27.28 19.00 14.99
C ILE A 137 -26.25 20.04 15.45
N ILE A 138 -25.11 19.60 15.98
CA ILE A 138 -24.01 20.48 16.41
C ILE A 138 -23.51 21.32 15.22
N ASN A 139 -23.33 20.68 14.05
CA ASN A 139 -22.93 21.37 12.82
C ASN A 139 -24.02 22.35 12.37
N THR A 140 -25.30 22.01 12.52
CA THR A 140 -26.40 22.92 12.18
C THR A 140 -26.30 24.27 12.93
N VAL A 141 -26.06 24.22 14.25
CA VAL A 141 -25.90 25.42 15.08
C VAL A 141 -24.58 26.14 14.77
N PHE A 142 -23.48 25.38 14.69
CA PHE A 142 -22.13 25.93 14.46
C PHE A 142 -22.02 26.64 13.11
N HIS A 143 -22.50 26.03 12.02
CA HIS A 143 -22.46 26.61 10.68
C HIS A 143 -23.35 27.87 10.58
N SER A 144 -24.50 27.89 11.27
CA SER A 144 -25.38 29.07 11.32
C SER A 144 -24.72 30.25 12.04
N LEU A 145 -24.04 29.98 13.17
CA LEU A 145 -23.25 30.99 13.88
C LEU A 145 -22.11 31.51 13.01
N LEU A 146 -21.39 30.60 12.35
CA LEU A 146 -20.26 30.96 11.50
C LEU A 146 -20.68 31.81 10.30
N ALA A 147 -21.84 31.51 9.70
CA ALA A 147 -22.43 32.33 8.63
C ALA A 147 -22.71 33.76 9.10
N GLY A 148 -23.36 33.93 10.26
CA GLY A 148 -23.59 35.26 10.84
C GLY A 148 -22.29 36.04 11.09
N VAL A 149 -21.27 35.39 11.66
CA VAL A 149 -19.95 36.01 11.87
C VAL A 149 -19.28 36.38 10.54
N LEU A 150 -19.34 35.50 9.54
CA LEU A 150 -18.78 35.73 8.21
C LEU A 150 -19.43 36.93 7.50
N CYS A 151 -20.77 37.00 7.49
CA CYS A 151 -21.49 38.11 6.89
C CYS A 151 -21.20 39.44 7.62
N GLY A 152 -21.13 39.42 8.95
CA GLY A 152 -20.81 40.60 9.75
C GLY A 152 -19.39 41.12 9.49
N LEU A 153 -18.39 40.25 9.60
CA LEU A 153 -17.00 40.60 9.33
C LEU A 153 -16.76 40.93 7.85
N GLY A 154 -17.44 40.25 6.93
CA GLY A 154 -17.43 40.52 5.51
C GLY A 154 -17.96 41.91 5.16
N THR A 155 -19.06 42.32 5.80
CA THR A 155 -19.59 43.69 5.71
C THR A 155 -18.57 44.72 6.18
N TRP A 156 -17.82 44.41 7.24
CA TRP A 156 -16.80 45.30 7.77
C TRP A 156 -15.52 45.34 6.92
N TYR A 157 -15.19 44.24 6.26
CA TYR A 157 -14.08 44.08 5.32
C TYR A 157 -14.33 44.87 4.02
N LEU A 158 -15.53 44.77 3.46
CA LEU A 158 -15.89 45.39 2.17
C LEU A 158 -16.46 46.81 2.27
N LEU A 159 -16.24 47.55 3.36
CA LEU A 159 -16.75 48.93 3.46
C LEU A 159 -16.13 49.83 2.37
N PRO A 160 -16.93 50.46 1.47
CA PRO A 160 -16.38 51.21 0.35
C PRO A 160 -15.49 52.39 0.76
N ASN A 161 -15.83 53.10 1.84
CA ASN A 161 -15.01 54.21 2.36
C ASN A 161 -13.61 53.74 2.76
N ARG A 162 -13.46 52.51 3.26
CA ARG A 162 -12.17 51.95 3.69
C ARG A 162 -11.36 51.47 2.50
N ILE A 163 -11.98 50.78 1.55
CA ILE A 163 -11.30 50.38 0.30
C ILE A 163 -10.83 51.62 -0.47
N THR A 164 -11.63 52.69 -0.48
CA THR A 164 -11.24 53.97 -1.11
C THR A 164 -10.00 54.57 -0.45
N LEU A 165 -9.87 54.49 0.87
CA LEU A 165 -8.67 54.93 1.59
C LEU A 165 -7.43 54.08 1.23
N LEU A 166 -7.61 52.77 1.02
CA LEU A 166 -6.51 51.85 0.68
C LEU A 166 -5.95 52.04 -0.74
N TYR A 167 -6.79 52.41 -1.73
CA TYR A 167 -6.41 52.48 -3.15
C TYR A 167 -6.45 53.87 -3.76
N SER A 168 -7.08 54.85 -3.09
CA SER A 168 -7.31 56.20 -3.61
C SER A 168 -7.96 56.23 -5.01
N ASN A 169 -8.71 55.17 -5.37
CA ASN A 169 -9.35 55.01 -6.68
C ASN A 169 -10.78 54.47 -6.52
N ILE A 170 -11.75 55.23 -7.00
CA ILE A 170 -13.18 54.92 -6.93
C ILE A 170 -13.52 53.70 -7.80
N GLY A 171 -12.95 53.61 -9.00
CA GLY A 171 -13.21 52.50 -9.94
C GLY A 171 -12.76 51.16 -9.38
N GLY A 172 -11.55 51.10 -8.81
CA GLY A 172 -11.05 49.90 -8.14
C GLY A 172 -11.89 49.51 -6.92
N THR A 173 -12.40 50.49 -6.17
CA THR A 173 -13.27 50.27 -5.02
C THR A 173 -14.59 49.58 -5.38
N VAL A 174 -15.24 50.02 -6.47
CA VAL A 174 -16.49 49.42 -6.94
C VAL A 174 -16.27 47.97 -7.38
N VAL A 175 -15.18 47.69 -8.10
CA VAL A 175 -14.83 46.33 -8.53
C VAL A 175 -14.59 45.43 -7.33
N ILE A 176 -13.80 45.87 -6.34
CA ILE A 176 -13.52 45.10 -5.12
C ILE A 176 -14.80 44.87 -4.32
N PHE A 177 -15.68 45.87 -4.22
CA PHE A 177 -16.95 45.74 -3.51
C PHE A 177 -17.86 44.69 -4.14
N VAL A 178 -18.11 44.77 -5.45
CA VAL A 178 -19.04 43.88 -6.17
C VAL A 178 -18.50 42.45 -6.19
N PHE A 179 -17.28 42.25 -6.68
CA PHE A 179 -16.72 40.90 -6.77
C PHE A 179 -16.35 40.34 -5.39
N GLY A 180 -16.03 41.19 -4.42
CA GLY A 180 -15.84 40.79 -3.03
C GLY A 180 -17.12 40.22 -2.40
N TRP A 181 -18.28 40.84 -2.63
CA TRP A 181 -19.56 40.30 -2.17
C TRP A 181 -19.91 38.98 -2.84
N VAL A 182 -19.58 38.82 -4.12
CA VAL A 182 -19.70 37.53 -4.81
C VAL A 182 -18.85 36.46 -4.13
N THR A 183 -17.59 36.75 -3.80
CA THR A 183 -16.72 35.80 -3.06
C THR A 183 -17.32 35.41 -1.70
N ILE A 184 -17.89 36.36 -0.95
CA ILE A 184 -18.54 36.07 0.34
C ILE A 184 -19.78 35.20 0.15
N CYS A 185 -20.64 35.51 -0.82
CA CYS A 185 -21.83 34.72 -1.12
C CYS A 185 -21.47 33.26 -1.46
N ILE A 186 -20.41 33.05 -2.26
CA ILE A 186 -19.89 31.73 -2.63
C ILE A 186 -19.45 30.94 -1.38
N GLY A 187 -18.75 31.59 -0.44
CA GLY A 187 -18.29 30.93 0.79
C GLY A 187 -19.42 30.66 1.78
N GLU A 188 -20.41 31.54 1.86
CA GLU A 188 -21.51 31.41 2.80
C GLU A 188 -22.58 30.42 2.34
N TYR A 189 -22.79 30.30 1.03
CA TYR A 189 -23.69 29.29 0.45
C TYR A 189 -23.31 27.86 0.87
N SER A 190 -22.01 27.54 0.92
CA SER A 190 -21.53 26.21 1.34
C SER A 190 -21.79 25.90 2.82
N LEU A 191 -21.86 26.93 3.66
CA LEU A 191 -22.18 26.77 5.08
C LEU A 191 -23.64 26.43 5.30
N ILE A 192 -24.54 27.14 4.64
CA ILE A 192 -25.97 27.13 4.97
C ILE A 192 -26.74 26.10 4.13
N ILE A 193 -26.42 25.97 2.84
CA ILE A 193 -27.31 25.33 1.88
C ILE A 193 -26.70 24.03 1.36
N ASN A 194 -25.80 24.12 0.37
CA ASN A 194 -25.20 22.94 -0.24
C ASN A 194 -23.71 23.15 -0.42
N THR A 195 -22.93 22.12 -0.15
CA THR A 195 -21.49 22.11 -0.39
C THR A 195 -21.22 21.77 -1.84
N ALA A 196 -20.38 22.58 -2.51
CA ALA A 196 -19.88 22.22 -3.82
C ALA A 196 -19.00 20.96 -3.74
N THR A 197 -19.06 20.14 -4.78
CA THR A 197 -18.02 19.14 -5.05
C THR A 197 -16.76 19.88 -5.47
N GLU A 198 -15.72 19.82 -4.65
CA GLU A 198 -14.45 20.50 -4.89
C GLU A 198 -13.54 19.71 -5.81
N THR A 199 -12.71 20.39 -6.59
CA THR A 199 -11.65 19.76 -7.41
C THR A 199 -10.51 19.22 -6.55
N ALA A 200 -10.31 19.79 -5.36
CA ALA A 200 -9.30 19.37 -4.39
C ALA A 200 -9.92 18.49 -3.29
N THR A 201 -9.88 17.18 -3.49
CA THR A 201 -10.39 16.17 -2.53
C THR A 201 -9.24 15.35 -1.95
N PHE A 202 -9.04 15.39 -0.63
CA PHE A 202 -8.00 14.60 0.05
C PHE A 202 -8.54 13.29 0.63
N GLN A 203 -9.71 13.34 1.29
CA GLN A 203 -10.45 12.16 1.73
C GLN A 203 -11.63 11.92 0.79
N ALA A 204 -11.86 10.66 0.41
CA ALA A 204 -13.00 10.29 -0.42
C ALA A 204 -14.34 10.44 0.31
N LEU A 205 -14.34 10.28 1.64
CA LEU A 205 -15.51 10.36 2.49
C LEU A 205 -15.38 11.55 3.47
N ASP A 206 -16.34 12.46 3.43
CA ASP A 206 -16.42 13.56 4.40
C ASP A 206 -17.28 13.15 5.61
N THR A 207 -16.62 12.53 6.59
CA THR A 207 -17.24 11.99 7.81
C THR A 207 -17.70 13.06 8.80
N TYR A 208 -17.01 14.21 8.83
CA TYR A 208 -17.23 15.30 9.79
C TYR A 208 -17.77 16.59 9.15
N GLU A 209 -18.12 16.57 7.86
CA GLU A 209 -18.59 17.75 7.10
C GLU A 209 -17.57 18.90 7.03
N ILE A 210 -16.28 18.57 6.96
CA ILE A 210 -15.18 19.54 6.93
C ILE A 210 -15.19 20.32 5.61
N THR A 211 -15.68 19.71 4.52
CA THR A 211 -15.74 20.36 3.20
C THR A 211 -16.56 21.65 3.18
N ALA A 212 -17.61 21.74 4.01
CA ALA A 212 -18.44 22.93 4.13
C ALA A 212 -17.68 24.14 4.71
N LEU A 213 -16.62 23.91 5.49
CA LEU A 213 -15.84 24.94 6.18
C LEU A 213 -14.68 25.49 5.33
N MET A 214 -14.36 24.85 4.20
CA MET A 214 -13.20 25.17 3.37
C MET A 214 -13.18 26.62 2.89
N ARG A 215 -14.23 27.04 2.17
CA ARG A 215 -14.33 28.36 1.56
C ARG A 215 -14.41 29.48 2.62
N PRO A 216 -15.27 29.37 3.66
CA PRO A 216 -15.28 30.32 4.78
C PRO A 216 -13.93 30.50 5.45
N PHE A 217 -13.18 29.42 5.68
CA PHE A 217 -11.88 29.50 6.33
C PHE A 217 -10.91 30.40 5.58
N TYR A 218 -10.79 30.23 4.25
CA TYR A 218 -9.93 31.09 3.44
C TYR A 218 -10.39 32.55 3.47
N ILE A 219 -11.70 32.82 3.46
CA ILE A 219 -12.21 34.19 3.60
C ILE A 219 -11.81 34.78 4.97
N PHE A 220 -11.93 34.01 6.06
CA PHE A 220 -11.50 34.44 7.39
C PHE A 220 -10.01 34.74 7.46
N VAL A 221 -9.15 34.00 6.75
CA VAL A 221 -7.70 34.29 6.70
C VAL A 221 -7.45 35.68 6.11
N PHE A 222 -8.14 36.06 5.03
CA PHE A 222 -7.99 37.38 4.41
C PHE A 222 -8.50 38.49 5.33
N ILE A 223 -9.66 38.29 5.95
CA ILE A 223 -10.24 39.22 6.93
C ILE A 223 -9.31 39.38 8.15
N ALA A 224 -8.67 38.30 8.61
CA ALA A 224 -7.77 38.33 9.76
C ALA A 224 -6.54 39.21 9.52
N VAL A 225 -5.98 39.20 8.30
CA VAL A 225 -4.84 40.08 7.94
C VAL A 225 -5.27 41.54 7.92
N ASP A 226 -6.45 41.84 7.39
CA ASP A 226 -7.01 43.20 7.41
C ASP A 226 -7.31 43.66 8.85
N LEU A 227 -7.85 42.79 9.71
CA LEU A 227 -8.01 43.09 11.13
C LEU A 227 -6.67 43.35 11.81
N ALA A 228 -5.65 42.53 11.52
CA ALA A 228 -4.30 42.74 12.04
C ALA A 228 -3.75 44.09 11.60
N HIS A 229 -3.96 44.49 10.34
CA HIS A 229 -3.58 45.81 9.85
C HIS A 229 -4.28 46.94 10.61
N ARG A 230 -5.58 46.79 10.91
CA ARG A 230 -6.37 47.79 11.65
C ARG A 230 -5.91 47.97 13.08
N PHE A 231 -5.44 46.90 13.74
CA PHE A 231 -5.03 46.95 15.14
C PHE A 231 -3.51 47.15 15.33
N ALA A 232 -2.69 46.91 14.30
CA ALA A 232 -1.26 47.15 14.34
C ALA A 232 -0.93 48.62 14.04
N VAL A 233 -0.19 49.28 14.94
CA VAL A 233 0.25 50.66 14.75
C VAL A 233 1.46 50.72 13.81
N ASN A 234 1.34 51.41 12.68
CA ASN A 234 2.42 51.80 11.74
C ASN A 234 3.29 50.65 11.18
N ALA A 235 2.69 49.70 10.45
CA ALA A 235 3.42 48.65 9.73
C ALA A 235 3.21 48.73 8.20
N PRO A 236 4.13 49.35 7.42
CA PRO A 236 3.96 49.55 5.97
C PRO A 236 3.93 48.23 5.18
N ILE A 237 4.62 47.19 5.67
CA ILE A 237 4.61 45.86 5.07
C ILE A 237 3.20 45.23 5.15
N LEU A 238 2.51 45.46 6.26
CA LEU A 238 1.17 44.91 6.50
C LEU A 238 0.12 45.63 5.65
N GLU A 239 0.30 46.93 5.40
CA GLU A 239 -0.52 47.72 4.47
C GLU A 239 -0.38 47.20 3.03
N GLN A 240 0.85 47.02 2.54
CA GLN A 240 1.11 46.44 1.21
C GLN A 240 0.53 45.03 1.08
N THR A 241 0.69 44.21 2.13
CA THR A 241 0.12 42.86 2.16
C THR A 241 -1.40 42.92 2.10
N ASN A 242 -2.02 43.83 2.85
CA ASN A 242 -3.47 44.01 2.85
C ASN A 242 -3.99 44.44 1.47
N GLN A 243 -3.30 45.35 0.78
CA GLN A 243 -3.62 45.72 -0.60
C GLN A 243 -3.54 44.49 -1.52
N ILE A 244 -2.44 43.75 -1.53
CA ILE A 244 -2.28 42.58 -2.39
C ILE A 244 -3.39 41.54 -2.10
N LEU A 245 -3.73 41.31 -0.84
CA LEU A 245 -4.76 40.36 -0.45
C LEU A 245 -6.16 40.80 -0.88
N HIS A 246 -6.50 42.09 -0.84
CA HIS A 246 -7.79 42.57 -1.36
C HIS A 246 -7.94 42.32 -2.87
N ILE A 247 -6.85 42.39 -3.65
CA ILE A 247 -6.86 42.02 -5.08
C ILE A 247 -7.00 40.50 -5.23
N LEU A 248 -6.21 39.73 -4.49
CA LEU A 248 -6.24 38.27 -4.54
C LEU A 248 -7.60 37.69 -4.09
N PHE A 249 -8.32 38.40 -3.21
CA PHE A 249 -9.66 38.04 -2.73
C PHE A 249 -10.69 37.90 -3.87
N LEU A 250 -10.53 38.68 -4.94
CA LEU A 250 -11.39 38.61 -6.13
C LEU A 250 -11.16 37.33 -6.95
N PHE A 251 -9.96 36.76 -6.85
CA PHE A 251 -9.57 35.54 -7.57
C PHE A 251 -9.80 34.26 -6.77
N LEU A 252 -10.24 34.36 -5.51
CA LEU A 252 -10.48 33.22 -4.64
C LEU A 252 -11.45 32.17 -5.25
N PRO A 253 -12.55 32.56 -5.94
CA PRO A 253 -13.41 31.61 -6.66
C PRO A 253 -12.67 30.81 -7.74
N PHE A 254 -11.74 31.44 -8.47
CA PHE A 254 -10.93 30.77 -9.48
C PHE A 254 -9.90 29.83 -8.84
N LEU A 255 -9.29 30.21 -7.72
CA LEU A 255 -8.34 29.37 -7.00
C LEU A 255 -9.00 28.11 -6.42
N TRP A 256 -10.24 28.20 -5.94
CA TRP A 256 -11.04 27.03 -5.55
C TRP A 256 -11.40 26.17 -6.76
N ALA A 257 -11.90 26.78 -7.84
CA ALA A 257 -12.28 26.04 -9.04
C ALA A 257 -11.10 25.27 -9.66
N LEU A 258 -9.91 25.86 -9.68
CA LEU A 258 -8.67 25.21 -10.17
C LEU A 258 -8.09 24.17 -9.21
N GLY A 259 -8.57 24.09 -7.96
CA GLY A 259 -8.10 23.13 -6.97
C GLY A 259 -6.69 23.42 -6.44
N ILE A 260 -6.25 24.69 -6.49
CA ILE A 260 -4.93 25.11 -5.97
C ILE A 260 -4.98 25.17 -4.44
N LEU A 261 -6.11 25.58 -3.88
CA LEU A 261 -6.31 25.68 -2.45
C LEU A 261 -6.64 24.31 -1.85
N PRO A 262 -5.85 23.84 -0.87
CA PRO A 262 -6.05 22.52 -0.28
C PRO A 262 -7.28 22.47 0.62
N PRO A 263 -7.89 21.28 0.78
CA PRO A 263 -8.86 21.07 1.83
C PRO A 263 -8.17 21.19 3.22
N LEU A 264 -8.90 21.57 4.27
CA LEU A 264 -8.43 21.89 5.61
C LEU A 264 -7.69 20.73 6.27
N ASP A 265 -8.20 19.51 6.08
CA ASP A 265 -7.54 18.30 6.56
C ASP A 265 -6.16 18.11 5.93
N ALA A 266 -6.02 18.33 4.62
CA ALA A 266 -4.72 18.34 3.95
C ALA A 266 -3.87 19.57 4.34
N LEU A 267 -4.46 20.75 4.46
CA LEU A 267 -3.77 22.01 4.76
C LEU A 267 -3.07 21.95 6.11
N PHE A 268 -3.76 21.52 7.16
CA PHE A 268 -3.17 21.43 8.50
C PHE A 268 -2.10 20.35 8.56
N LEU A 269 -2.33 19.17 7.96
CA LEU A 269 -1.34 18.09 7.92
C LEU A 269 -0.09 18.52 7.13
N TRP A 270 -0.28 19.10 5.95
CA TRP A 270 0.81 19.61 5.12
C TRP A 270 1.55 20.76 5.82
N GLY A 271 0.83 21.72 6.41
CA GLY A 271 1.42 22.85 7.11
C GLY A 271 2.27 22.42 8.31
N MET A 272 1.76 21.48 9.12
CA MET A 272 2.53 20.88 10.21
C MET A 272 3.78 20.15 9.71
N GLU A 273 3.67 19.39 8.61
CA GLU A 273 4.80 18.70 8.00
C GLU A 273 5.86 19.69 7.49
N GLN A 274 5.47 20.74 6.77
CA GLN A 274 6.38 21.78 6.28
C GLN A 274 7.05 22.53 7.43
N LEU A 275 6.32 22.89 8.48
CA LEU A 275 6.89 23.55 9.66
C LEU A 275 7.84 22.61 10.43
N LEU A 276 7.49 21.33 10.54
CA LEU A 276 8.35 20.34 11.19
C LEU A 276 9.65 20.12 10.42
N GLU A 277 9.59 19.93 9.11
CA GLU A 277 10.77 19.69 8.26
C GLU A 277 11.63 20.93 8.12
N PHE A 278 11.07 22.05 7.63
CA PHE A 278 11.84 23.25 7.31
C PHE A 278 12.05 24.18 8.49
N GLY A 279 11.08 24.28 9.41
CA GLY A 279 11.18 25.15 10.58
C GLY A 279 11.92 24.51 11.74
N LEU A 280 11.65 23.23 12.02
CA LEU A 280 12.12 22.53 13.23
C LEU A 280 13.12 21.39 12.96
N GLY A 281 13.50 21.16 11.69
CA GLY A 281 14.56 20.21 11.30
C GLY A 281 14.20 18.72 11.41
N GLY A 282 12.91 18.39 11.45
CA GLY A 282 12.42 17.01 11.52
C GLY A 282 12.30 16.32 10.17
N SER A 283 11.66 15.15 10.18
CA SER A 283 11.30 14.38 8.98
C SER A 283 9.78 14.40 8.80
N PRO A 284 9.27 14.22 7.58
CA PRO A 284 7.92 13.72 7.34
C PRO A 284 7.65 12.45 8.18
N MET A 285 6.41 12.29 8.61
CA MET A 285 6.03 11.25 9.58
C MET A 285 5.06 10.26 8.96
N SER A 286 5.23 8.98 9.30
CA SER A 286 4.41 7.87 8.76
C SER A 286 2.92 7.87 9.15
N SER A 287 2.52 8.66 10.16
CA SER A 287 1.14 8.74 10.65
C SER A 287 0.79 10.11 11.21
N ASN A 288 -0.49 10.47 11.16
CA ASN A 288 -1.00 11.77 11.60
C ASN A 288 -0.77 12.00 13.10
N THR A 289 -0.87 10.95 13.93
CA THR A 289 -0.61 11.04 15.38
C THR A 289 0.86 11.25 15.69
N LYS A 290 1.77 10.53 15.01
CA LYS A 290 3.21 10.77 15.12
C LYS A 290 3.58 12.18 14.69
N LEU A 291 2.99 12.67 13.60
CA LEU A 291 3.20 14.04 13.12
C LEU A 291 2.85 15.08 14.18
N LEU A 292 1.65 14.98 14.76
CA LEU A 292 1.19 15.91 15.80
C LEU A 292 2.09 15.88 17.04
N VAL A 293 2.40 14.69 17.57
CA VAL A 293 3.25 14.54 18.77
C VAL A 293 4.65 15.08 18.52
N MET A 294 5.26 14.70 17.39
CA MET A 294 6.61 15.16 17.05
C MET A 294 6.65 16.67 16.82
N PHE A 295 5.63 17.26 16.18
CA PHE A 295 5.50 18.70 16.01
C PHE A 295 5.42 19.43 17.35
N LEU A 296 4.54 18.99 18.26
CA LEU A 296 4.37 19.62 19.58
C LEU A 296 5.65 19.57 20.42
N ILE A 297 6.34 18.42 20.46
CA ILE A 297 7.59 18.28 21.20
C ILE A 297 8.68 19.16 20.57
N SER A 298 8.79 19.17 19.25
CA SER A 298 9.82 19.96 18.54
C SER A 298 9.58 21.47 18.71
N ALA A 299 8.33 21.92 18.60
CA ALA A 299 7.97 23.32 18.86
C ALA A 299 8.25 23.69 20.32
N GLY A 300 7.91 22.80 21.25
CA GLY A 300 8.24 22.94 22.67
C GLY A 300 9.75 23.09 22.91
N THR A 301 10.61 22.35 22.20
CA THR A 301 12.06 22.53 22.32
C THR A 301 12.55 23.89 21.83
N ALA A 302 12.02 24.41 20.71
CA ALA A 302 12.37 25.73 20.20
C ALA A 302 11.84 26.89 21.04
N ILE A 303 10.74 26.69 21.75
CA ILE A 303 10.23 27.64 22.74
C ILE A 303 11.08 27.57 24.01
N ALA A 304 11.37 26.38 24.52
CA ALA A 304 12.14 26.20 25.75
C ALA A 304 13.54 26.82 25.63
N SER A 305 14.21 26.64 24.49
CA SER A 305 15.53 27.20 24.27
C SER A 305 15.59 28.74 24.25
N TYR A 306 14.48 29.41 23.95
CA TYR A 306 14.40 30.86 24.04
C TYR A 306 14.47 31.35 25.50
N PHE A 307 13.96 30.57 26.44
CA PHE A 307 13.88 30.93 27.86
C PHE A 307 15.14 30.56 28.67
N ILE A 308 16.09 29.82 28.10
CA ILE A 308 17.33 29.44 28.80
C ILE A 308 18.28 30.65 28.84
N PRO A 309 18.70 31.11 30.04
CA PRO A 309 19.50 32.34 30.18
C PRO A 309 21.00 32.14 29.94
N SER A 310 21.51 30.90 29.93
CA SER A 310 22.93 30.62 29.76
C SER A 310 23.27 30.17 28.33
N PRO A 311 24.27 30.78 27.65
CA PRO A 311 24.61 30.43 26.27
C PRO A 311 25.12 28.99 26.15
N LEU A 312 25.93 28.54 27.13
CA LEU A 312 26.37 27.16 27.24
C LEU A 312 25.17 26.20 27.45
N GLY A 313 24.21 26.58 28.30
CA GLY A 313 23.01 25.78 28.55
C GLY A 313 22.12 25.65 27.32
N VAL A 314 21.97 26.72 26.54
CA VAL A 314 21.25 26.70 25.26
C VAL A 314 21.91 25.71 24.30
N ILE A 315 23.23 25.78 24.09
CA ILE A 315 23.94 24.91 23.14
C ILE A 315 23.85 23.43 23.54
N LEU A 316 24.05 23.12 24.83
CA LEU A 316 23.91 21.76 25.34
C LEU A 316 22.47 21.24 25.18
N PHE A 317 21.48 22.10 25.46
CA PHE A 317 20.08 21.77 25.28
C PHE A 317 19.76 21.51 23.81
N MET A 318 20.17 22.38 22.88
CA MET A 318 19.93 22.19 21.44
C MET A 318 20.61 20.93 20.90
N THR A 319 21.87 20.70 21.29
CA THR A 319 22.65 19.55 20.82
C THR A 319 22.05 18.24 21.34
N GLY A 320 21.67 18.22 22.62
CA GLY A 320 21.06 17.04 23.25
C GLY A 320 19.67 16.72 22.70
N PHE A 321 18.75 17.71 22.70
CA PHE A 321 17.41 17.51 22.16
C PHE A 321 17.40 17.31 20.64
N GLY A 322 18.31 17.96 19.90
CA GLY A 322 18.49 17.73 18.48
C GLY A 322 18.83 16.26 18.16
N PHE A 323 19.71 15.65 18.96
CA PHE A 323 20.01 14.22 18.85
C PHE A 323 18.82 13.35 19.27
N ILE A 324 18.23 13.57 20.45
CA ILE A 324 17.12 12.75 20.97
C ILE A 324 15.92 12.75 20.01
N LEU A 325 15.54 13.91 19.47
CA LEU A 325 14.42 14.04 18.53
C LEU A 325 14.72 13.47 17.14
N SER A 326 15.98 13.16 16.84
CA SER A 326 16.38 12.49 15.60
C SER A 326 16.34 10.95 15.71
N LEU A 327 16.20 10.40 16.93
CA LEU A 327 16.07 8.96 17.18
C LEU A 327 14.61 8.48 16.96
N ASN A 328 14.44 7.17 16.83
CA ASN A 328 13.11 6.57 16.79
C ASN A 328 12.51 6.45 18.21
N LEU A 329 11.87 7.54 18.68
CA LEU A 329 11.23 7.59 19.99
C LEU A 329 10.15 6.52 20.19
N SER A 330 9.49 6.08 19.11
CA SER A 330 8.42 5.09 19.20
C SER A 330 8.94 3.71 19.60
N GLU A 331 10.03 3.25 18.97
CA GLU A 331 10.66 1.97 19.32
C GLU A 331 11.28 1.99 20.72
N ILE A 332 11.93 3.09 21.10
CA ILE A 332 12.51 3.25 22.43
C ILE A 332 11.42 3.17 23.51
N GLY A 333 10.28 3.86 23.29
CA GLY A 333 9.14 3.81 24.21
C GLY A 333 8.53 2.41 24.34
N PHE A 334 8.40 1.68 23.23
CA PHE A 334 7.94 0.28 23.25
C PHE A 334 8.93 -0.66 23.94
N ALA A 335 10.23 -0.50 23.70
CA ALA A 335 11.27 -1.31 24.35
C ALA A 335 11.26 -1.11 25.88
N PHE A 336 11.11 0.13 26.34
CA PHE A 336 10.99 0.44 27.76
C PHE A 336 9.73 -0.18 28.38
N LYS A 337 8.58 -0.04 27.70
CA LYS A 337 7.31 -0.64 28.14
C LYS A 337 7.40 -2.16 28.21
N HIS A 338 8.01 -2.81 27.22
CA HIS A 338 8.18 -4.27 27.21
C HIS A 338 9.13 -4.73 28.32
N THR A 339 10.23 -4.01 28.56
CA THR A 339 11.17 -4.34 29.66
C THR A 339 10.46 -4.23 31.01
N MET A 340 9.70 -3.15 31.22
CA MET A 340 8.94 -2.93 32.45
C MET A 340 7.83 -3.99 32.65
N ILE A 341 7.10 -4.35 31.59
CA ILE A 341 6.09 -5.42 31.62
C ILE A 341 6.75 -6.79 31.82
N SER A 342 7.90 -7.06 31.22
CA SER A 342 8.63 -8.32 31.38
C SER A 342 9.18 -8.51 32.79
N HIS A 343 9.48 -7.42 33.50
CA HIS A 343 9.79 -7.46 34.93
C HIS A 343 8.55 -7.68 35.82
N LEU A 344 7.35 -7.41 35.30
CA LEU A 344 6.08 -7.56 36.04
C LEU A 344 5.34 -8.87 35.70
N ALA A 345 5.61 -9.48 34.54
CA ALA A 345 4.94 -10.68 34.05
C ALA A 345 5.72 -11.95 34.39
N SER A 346 5.14 -12.79 35.25
CA SER A 346 5.57 -14.17 35.51
C SER A 346 5.58 -15.03 34.23
N SER A 347 6.51 -15.99 34.20
CA SER A 347 7.14 -16.65 33.04
C SER A 347 6.28 -17.53 32.11
N LYS A 348 4.98 -17.26 31.91
CA LYS A 348 4.07 -18.19 31.20
C LYS A 348 3.54 -17.80 29.81
N SER A 349 3.97 -16.69 29.22
CA SER A 349 3.51 -16.31 27.86
C SER A 349 4.68 -15.97 26.93
N LYS A 350 5.32 -16.99 26.36
CA LYS A 350 6.40 -16.82 25.34
C LYS A 350 5.98 -17.10 23.90
N ASN A 351 4.74 -17.50 23.64
CA ASN A 351 4.28 -17.82 22.28
C ASN A 351 3.22 -16.81 21.82
N ALA A 352 3.66 -15.62 21.39
CA ALA A 352 2.85 -14.73 20.57
C ALA A 352 3.73 -13.99 19.55
N HIS A 353 3.47 -14.29 18.28
CA HIS A 353 3.93 -13.64 17.05
C HIS A 353 5.31 -12.95 17.05
N ARG A 354 6.30 -13.71 16.58
CA ARG A 354 7.61 -13.23 16.12
C ARG A 354 7.46 -12.50 14.77
N GLY A 355 6.65 -11.44 14.72
CA GLY A 355 6.73 -10.47 13.63
C GLY A 355 8.06 -9.72 13.74
N LEU A 356 8.63 -9.30 12.60
CA LEU A 356 9.89 -8.56 12.47
C LEU A 356 9.84 -7.21 13.22
N ARG A 357 9.78 -7.24 14.55
CA ARG A 357 9.99 -6.10 15.45
C ARG A 357 11.42 -6.23 15.95
N ILE A 358 12.31 -5.46 15.35
CA ILE A 358 13.69 -5.36 15.77
C ILE A 358 13.68 -4.91 17.24
N GLN A 359 14.13 -5.81 18.11
CA GLN A 359 14.33 -5.48 19.51
C GLN A 359 15.48 -4.50 19.60
N PHE A 360 15.20 -3.27 20.04
CA PHE A 360 16.21 -2.28 20.39
C PHE A 360 17.25 -2.92 21.32
N GLY A 361 18.47 -3.07 20.81
CA GLY A 361 19.51 -3.82 21.51
C GLY A 361 20.20 -2.97 22.57
N TRP A 362 20.60 -3.57 23.70
CA TRP A 362 21.45 -2.89 24.69
C TRP A 362 22.73 -2.29 24.08
N ARG A 363 23.24 -2.88 23.00
CA ARG A 363 24.39 -2.37 22.23
C ARG A 363 24.08 -1.05 21.52
N GLU A 364 22.92 -0.93 20.89
CA GLU A 364 22.46 0.29 20.21
C GLU A 364 22.24 1.41 21.23
N PHE A 365 21.66 1.08 22.39
CA PHE A 365 21.51 2.03 23.48
C PHE A 365 22.85 2.60 23.95
N ILE A 366 23.84 1.74 24.22
CA ILE A 366 25.19 2.17 24.62
C ILE A 366 25.84 3.02 23.51
N PHE A 367 25.67 2.63 22.25
CA PHE A 367 26.16 3.43 21.12
C PHE A 367 25.53 4.83 21.11
N TYR A 368 24.21 4.96 21.24
CA TYR A 368 23.57 6.28 21.26
C TYR A 368 23.95 7.12 22.47
N VAL A 369 24.06 6.53 23.65
CA VAL A 369 24.52 7.24 24.86
C VAL A 369 25.95 7.74 24.68
N THR A 370 26.86 6.91 24.16
CA THR A 370 28.25 7.31 23.92
C THR A 370 28.32 8.46 22.90
N VAL A 371 27.65 8.35 21.75
CA VAL A 371 27.59 9.42 20.74
C VAL A 371 27.05 10.73 21.33
N LEU A 372 25.95 10.66 22.10
CA LEU A 372 25.38 11.83 22.77
C LEU A 372 26.37 12.48 23.75
N THR A 373 27.06 11.68 24.57
CA THR A 373 28.04 12.22 25.51
C THR A 373 29.20 12.92 24.81
N PHE A 374 29.71 12.34 23.70
CA PHE A 374 30.76 12.97 22.90
C PHE A 374 30.28 14.25 22.21
N ALA A 375 29.04 14.28 21.71
CA ALA A 375 28.48 15.46 21.06
C ALA A 375 28.32 16.63 22.03
N LEU A 376 27.87 16.35 23.26
CA LEU A 376 27.75 17.35 24.32
C LEU A 376 29.11 17.83 24.81
N THR A 377 30.10 16.95 24.98
CA THR A 377 31.44 17.35 25.40
C THR A 377 32.14 18.18 24.34
N GLU A 378 32.07 17.80 23.06
CA GLU A 378 32.63 18.59 21.95
C GLU A 378 32.02 19.99 21.89
N ALA A 379 30.69 20.09 21.86
CA ALA A 379 29.99 21.37 21.81
C ALA A 379 30.33 22.27 23.01
N SER A 380 30.45 21.70 24.21
CA SER A 380 30.85 22.42 25.42
C SER A 380 32.28 22.95 25.35
N LEU A 381 33.23 22.09 24.97
CA LEU A 381 34.65 22.45 24.95
C LEU A 381 34.93 23.52 23.88
N LEU A 382 34.36 23.36 22.68
CA LEU A 382 34.56 24.33 21.60
C LEU A 382 33.97 25.69 21.95
N HIS A 383 32.76 25.73 22.50
CA HIS A 383 32.15 27.00 22.88
C HIS A 383 32.91 27.70 24.01
N GLN A 384 33.44 26.95 24.98
CA GLN A 384 34.13 27.51 26.14
C GLN A 384 35.57 27.95 25.84
N PHE A 385 36.33 27.17 25.06
CA PHE A 385 37.77 27.38 24.89
C PHE A 385 38.16 28.09 23.59
N ALA A 386 37.37 27.97 22.52
CA ALA A 386 37.77 28.51 21.21
C ALA A 386 37.51 30.02 21.05
N GLY A 387 36.70 30.61 21.95
CA GLY A 387 36.34 32.04 21.91
C GLY A 387 35.50 32.42 20.68
N SER A 388 34.42 33.14 20.90
CA SER A 388 33.53 33.63 19.83
C SER A 388 34.15 34.80 19.07
N SER A 389 35.09 34.53 18.18
CA SER A 389 35.61 35.56 17.26
C SER A 389 34.62 35.81 16.12
N SER A 390 34.57 37.04 15.62
CA SER A 390 33.87 37.34 14.38
C SER A 390 34.54 36.57 13.23
N PHE A 391 33.73 36.14 12.27
CA PHE A 391 34.19 35.30 11.17
C PHE A 391 35.33 35.98 10.39
N SER A 392 36.49 35.34 10.36
CA SER A 392 37.67 35.78 9.61
C SER A 392 38.38 34.56 9.00
N GLN A 393 39.22 34.77 7.98
CA GLN A 393 39.94 33.68 7.26
C GLN A 393 40.77 32.76 8.18
N GLY A 394 41.25 33.27 9.33
CA GLY A 394 42.00 32.51 10.33
C GLY A 394 41.18 32.08 11.57
N SER A 395 39.88 32.36 11.62
CA SER A 395 39.02 31.98 12.75
C SER A 395 38.83 30.46 12.83
N PRO A 396 38.61 29.90 14.04
CA PRO A 396 38.34 28.47 14.20
C PRO A 396 37.11 28.00 13.39
N GLN A 397 36.11 28.86 13.21
CA GLN A 397 34.93 28.59 12.38
C GLN A 397 35.28 28.48 10.87
N ALA A 398 36.24 29.26 10.38
CA ALA A 398 36.73 29.14 8.99
C ALA A 398 37.51 27.84 8.77
N ILE A 399 38.31 27.39 9.75
CA ILE A 399 38.99 26.08 9.69
C ILE A 399 37.96 24.94 9.61
N ALA A 400 36.93 24.97 10.47
CA ALA A 400 35.83 24.01 10.40
C ALA A 400 35.14 24.04 9.03
N SER A 401 34.98 25.22 8.42
CA SER A 401 34.39 25.36 7.08
C SER A 401 35.20 24.65 5.99
N TYR A 402 36.53 24.75 5.99
CA TYR A 402 37.38 24.02 5.04
C TYR A 402 37.27 22.50 5.21
N ILE A 403 37.17 22.03 6.46
CA ILE A 403 36.94 20.60 6.77
C ILE A 403 35.60 20.15 6.20
N LEU A 404 34.53 20.94 6.36
CA LEU A 404 33.21 20.61 5.81
C LEU A 404 33.22 20.54 4.28
N ILE A 405 33.93 21.44 3.60
CA ILE A 405 34.08 21.40 2.13
C ILE A 405 34.79 20.12 1.69
N LEU A 406 35.91 19.77 2.33
CA LEU A 406 36.64 18.54 2.04
C LEU A 406 35.77 17.30 2.29
N LEU A 407 35.05 17.25 3.41
CA LEU A 407 34.14 16.17 3.75
C LEU A 407 33.02 16.03 2.71
N LEU A 408 32.43 17.14 2.24
CA LEU A 408 31.38 17.09 1.21
C LEU A 408 31.92 16.47 -0.09
N VAL A 409 33.11 16.85 -0.53
CA VAL A 409 33.74 16.31 -1.75
C VAL A 409 34.01 14.81 -1.60
N ILE A 410 34.60 14.39 -0.47
CA ILE A 410 34.88 12.96 -0.20
C ILE A 410 33.57 12.16 -0.16
N MET A 411 32.57 12.64 0.58
CA MET A 411 31.27 12.00 0.69
C MET A 411 30.56 11.88 -0.66
N TRP A 412 30.65 12.91 -1.48
CA TRP A 412 30.09 12.94 -2.82
C TRP A 412 30.76 11.91 -3.75
N ILE A 413 32.10 11.85 -3.77
CA ILE A 413 32.85 10.85 -4.55
C ILE A 413 32.48 9.43 -4.11
N LEU A 414 32.50 9.16 -2.80
CA LEU A 414 32.17 7.83 -2.26
C LEU A 414 30.74 7.41 -2.62
N ARG A 415 29.80 8.35 -2.71
CA ARG A 415 28.41 8.09 -3.10
C ARG A 415 28.29 7.77 -4.59
N GLU A 416 28.95 8.51 -5.48
CA GLU A 416 28.92 8.24 -6.92
C GLU A 416 29.57 6.89 -7.28
N ILE A 417 30.61 6.47 -6.55
CA ILE A 417 31.25 5.15 -6.75
C ILE A 417 30.28 3.98 -6.48
N GLN A 418 29.26 4.15 -5.64
CA GLN A 418 28.29 3.09 -5.32
C GLN A 418 27.19 2.92 -6.38
N ARG A 419 26.99 3.92 -7.25
CA ARG A 419 25.87 3.93 -8.21
C ARG A 419 26.19 3.16 -9.49
N VAL A 420 25.15 2.69 -10.18
CA VAL A 420 25.29 2.09 -11.53
C VAL A 420 25.72 3.12 -12.57
N TYR A 421 25.17 4.35 -12.49
CA TYR A 421 25.51 5.45 -13.39
C TYR A 421 26.09 6.64 -12.62
N LEU A 422 27.27 7.10 -13.05
CA LEU A 422 27.91 8.33 -12.60
C LEU A 422 27.11 9.53 -13.13
N PHE A 423 26.70 10.43 -12.23
CA PHE A 423 25.84 11.58 -12.56
C PHE A 423 24.50 11.22 -13.25
N GLY A 424 24.13 9.93 -13.26
CA GLY A 424 23.01 9.41 -14.06
C GLY A 424 23.29 9.26 -15.56
N VAL A 425 24.43 9.76 -16.06
CA VAL A 425 24.73 9.84 -17.50
C VAL A 425 25.65 8.73 -17.97
N PHE A 426 26.73 8.42 -17.24
CA PHE A 426 27.74 7.46 -17.71
C PHE A 426 27.76 6.20 -16.86
N ARG A 427 27.87 5.01 -17.46
CA ARG A 427 27.97 3.76 -16.70
C ARG A 427 29.23 3.77 -15.83
N ASN A 428 29.09 3.43 -14.56
CA ASN A 428 30.18 3.40 -13.59
C ASN A 428 31.11 2.21 -13.87
N PRO A 429 32.41 2.44 -14.11
CA PRO A 429 33.38 1.36 -14.35
C PRO A 429 33.64 0.47 -13.12
N PHE A 430 33.36 0.97 -11.91
CA PHE A 430 33.56 0.23 -10.66
C PHE A 430 32.38 -0.69 -10.31
N TYR A 431 31.23 -0.54 -10.98
CA TYR A 431 30.04 -1.37 -10.72
C TYR A 431 30.18 -2.75 -11.39
N PRO A 432 29.73 -3.86 -10.76
CA PRO A 432 29.82 -5.20 -11.35
C PRO A 432 29.11 -5.28 -12.70
N LYS A 433 29.79 -5.84 -13.71
CA LYS A 433 29.27 -5.98 -15.09
C LYS A 433 28.45 -7.26 -15.32
N ASP A 434 28.70 -8.32 -14.54
CA ASP A 434 28.04 -9.62 -14.70
C ASP A 434 27.13 -9.87 -13.49
N VAL A 435 25.83 -9.68 -13.69
CA VAL A 435 24.82 -9.88 -12.63
C VAL A 435 24.20 -11.29 -12.71
N ARG A 436 24.42 -12.07 -13.78
CA ARG A 436 23.73 -13.36 -13.99
C ARG A 436 23.99 -14.42 -12.91
N THR A 437 25.16 -14.39 -12.24
CA THR A 437 25.49 -15.37 -11.20
C THR A 437 25.65 -14.68 -9.86
N VAL A 438 24.79 -15.05 -8.89
CA VAL A 438 24.78 -14.49 -7.52
C VAL A 438 26.18 -14.52 -6.89
N ALA A 439 26.89 -15.65 -7.01
CA ALA A 439 28.23 -15.81 -6.43
C ALA A 439 29.26 -14.80 -6.98
N VAL A 440 29.28 -14.60 -8.30
CA VAL A 440 30.22 -13.67 -8.97
C VAL A 440 29.87 -12.22 -8.62
N PHE A 441 28.57 -11.90 -8.60
CA PHE A 441 28.10 -10.58 -8.19
C PHE A 441 28.49 -10.26 -6.75
N MET A 442 28.26 -11.19 -5.81
CA MET A 442 28.60 -11.06 -4.39
C MET A 442 30.09 -10.82 -4.16
N GLU A 443 30.96 -11.51 -4.90
CA GLU A 443 32.41 -11.33 -4.78
C GLU A 443 32.85 -9.91 -5.17
N LYS A 444 32.35 -9.41 -6.32
CA LYS A 444 32.65 -8.05 -6.81
C LYS A 444 32.01 -6.99 -5.90
N GLN A 445 30.77 -7.23 -5.44
CA GLN A 445 30.05 -6.34 -4.55
C GLN A 445 30.76 -6.18 -3.19
N ARG A 446 31.45 -7.20 -2.69
CA ARG A 446 32.23 -7.13 -1.43
C ARG A 446 33.25 -5.98 -1.43
N ARG A 447 33.83 -5.63 -2.58
CA ARG A 447 34.76 -4.48 -2.70
C ARG A 447 34.03 -3.15 -2.56
N LEU A 448 32.87 -3.00 -3.21
CA LEU A 448 32.02 -1.83 -3.09
C LEU A 448 31.46 -1.68 -1.66
N MET A 449 31.13 -2.78 -1.00
CA MET A 449 30.67 -2.75 0.39
C MET A 449 31.71 -2.16 1.34
N LYS A 450 33.01 -2.40 1.13
CA LYS A 450 34.07 -1.74 1.95
C LYS A 450 34.04 -0.22 1.79
N VAL A 451 33.87 0.28 0.57
CA VAL A 451 33.72 1.71 0.28
C VAL A 451 32.44 2.27 0.92
N GLY A 452 31.34 1.50 0.88
CA GLY A 452 30.08 1.84 1.53
C GLY A 452 30.21 1.94 3.06
N VAL A 453 30.97 1.05 3.71
CA VAL A 453 31.25 1.12 5.15
C VAL A 453 32.05 2.38 5.51
N VAL A 454 33.07 2.74 4.72
CA VAL A 454 33.84 3.98 4.95
C VAL A 454 32.91 5.21 4.83
N ARG A 455 32.10 5.26 3.76
CA ARG A 455 31.11 6.31 3.56
C ARG A 455 30.16 6.41 4.75
N ARG A 456 29.68 5.27 5.24
CA ARG A 456 28.75 5.20 6.37
C ARG A 456 29.37 5.74 7.65
N ILE A 457 30.61 5.36 7.98
CA ILE A 457 31.33 5.89 9.16
C ILE A 457 31.49 7.41 9.05
N LEU A 458 31.88 7.91 7.87
CA LEU A 458 32.02 9.35 7.62
C LEU A 458 30.69 10.09 7.79
N LEU A 459 29.58 9.49 7.35
CA LEU A 459 28.24 10.08 7.41
C LEU A 459 27.62 10.00 8.80
N THR A 460 27.81 8.92 9.55
CA THR A 460 27.17 8.73 10.87
C THR A 460 27.97 9.30 12.03
N LEU A 461 29.30 9.40 11.91
CA LEU A 461 30.18 9.86 12.99
C LEU A 461 30.93 11.14 12.61
N VAL A 462 31.80 11.10 11.59
CA VAL A 462 32.75 12.21 11.34
C VAL A 462 32.05 13.51 10.92
N SER A 463 31.11 13.45 9.98
CA SER A 463 30.43 14.65 9.47
C SER A 463 29.55 15.33 10.53
N PRO A 464 28.74 14.60 11.33
CA PRO A 464 27.99 15.20 12.43
C PRO A 464 28.83 16.00 13.43
N PHE A 465 29.94 15.44 13.91
CA PHE A 465 30.82 16.13 14.86
C PHE A 465 31.46 17.38 14.22
N ALA A 466 31.96 17.29 12.97
CA ALA A 466 32.48 18.46 12.26
C ALA A 466 31.42 19.59 12.09
N MET A 467 30.15 19.23 11.87
CA MET A 467 29.06 20.19 11.76
C MET A 467 28.67 20.79 13.13
N ILE A 468 28.69 20.00 14.20
CA ILE A 468 28.50 20.50 15.58
C ILE A 468 29.62 21.47 15.94
N ALA A 469 30.85 21.18 15.56
CA ALA A 469 31.97 22.09 15.72
C ALA A 469 31.72 23.42 15.00
N PHE A 470 31.31 23.40 13.73
CA PHE A 470 30.97 24.61 12.99
C PHE A 470 29.85 25.42 13.65
N LEU A 471 28.78 24.77 14.13
CA LEU A 471 27.65 25.46 14.78
C LEU A 471 28.00 26.04 16.14
N SER A 472 28.74 25.30 16.99
CA SER A 472 29.09 25.70 18.36
C SER A 472 30.08 26.88 18.43
N LEU A 473 30.86 27.07 17.36
CA LEU A 473 31.82 28.17 17.19
C LEU A 473 31.17 29.48 16.73
N ASP A 474 29.89 29.49 16.37
CA ASP A 474 29.24 30.67 15.80
C ASP A 474 28.98 31.78 16.83
N HIS A 475 29.35 33.02 16.49
CA HIS A 475 29.22 34.17 17.40
C HIS A 475 27.75 34.54 17.72
N SER A 476 26.78 34.22 16.85
CA SER A 476 25.37 34.60 17.07
C SER A 476 24.73 33.89 18.27
N LEU A 477 25.30 32.75 18.72
CA LEU A 477 24.85 32.01 19.91
C LEU A 477 25.05 32.79 21.22
N GLN A 478 25.82 33.88 21.22
CA GLN A 478 25.99 34.76 22.37
C GLN A 478 24.88 35.80 22.52
N LYS A 479 24.13 36.06 21.45
CA LYS A 479 22.95 36.94 21.49
C LYS A 479 21.78 36.16 22.09
N LEU A 480 21.73 36.15 23.43
CA LEU A 480 20.65 35.53 24.19
C LEU A 480 19.28 36.12 23.81
N HIS A 481 18.25 35.27 23.80
CA HIS A 481 16.83 35.66 23.62
C HIS A 481 16.44 36.23 22.24
N SER A 482 17.13 35.85 21.16
CA SER A 482 16.60 36.07 19.82
C SER A 482 15.78 34.87 19.33
N VAL A 483 14.56 35.14 18.87
CA VAL A 483 13.68 34.12 18.25
C VAL A 483 14.36 33.49 17.02
N SER A 484 15.11 34.29 16.26
CA SER A 484 15.88 33.84 15.09
C SER A 484 16.90 32.76 15.44
N VAL A 485 17.65 32.97 16.53
CA VAL A 485 18.69 32.06 17.01
C VAL A 485 18.04 30.79 17.54
N SER A 486 16.96 30.92 18.31
CA SER A 486 16.24 29.77 18.87
C SER A 486 15.72 28.82 17.77
N ILE A 487 15.00 29.34 16.77
CA ILE A 487 14.45 28.52 15.69
C ILE A 487 15.55 28.04 14.73
N GLY A 488 16.46 28.93 14.33
CA GLY A 488 17.51 28.60 13.36
C GLY A 488 18.49 27.53 13.86
N PHE A 489 18.95 27.64 15.11
CA PHE A 489 19.90 26.67 15.67
C PHE A 489 19.26 25.38 16.15
N THR A 490 18.05 25.39 16.74
CA THR A 490 17.33 24.13 17.04
C THR A 490 17.19 23.25 15.82
N ARG A 491 16.73 23.85 14.72
CA ARG A 491 16.64 23.20 13.41
C ARG A 491 17.96 22.59 12.99
N MET A 492 19.04 23.36 13.01
CA MET A 492 20.33 22.90 12.49
C MET A 492 20.98 21.82 13.35
N PHE A 493 20.96 21.96 14.68
CA PHE A 493 21.48 20.93 15.58
C PHE A 493 20.71 19.60 15.44
N ARG A 494 19.42 19.65 15.12
CA ARG A 494 18.65 18.45 14.77
C ARG A 494 18.99 17.91 13.37
N MET A 495 19.06 18.79 12.37
CA MET A 495 19.25 18.42 10.97
C MET A 495 20.60 17.72 10.73
N VAL A 496 21.62 18.04 11.52
CA VAL A 496 22.92 17.34 11.57
C VAL A 496 22.73 15.82 11.68
N TRP A 497 21.79 15.38 12.52
CA TRP A 497 21.50 13.96 12.77
C TRP A 497 20.38 13.42 11.89
N GLN A 498 19.35 14.23 11.63
CA GLN A 498 18.17 13.83 10.85
C GLN A 498 18.50 13.61 9.37
N ASN A 499 19.26 14.53 8.75
CA ASN A 499 19.62 14.48 7.34
C ASN A 499 21.00 15.11 7.09
N THR A 500 22.03 14.39 7.51
CA THR A 500 23.44 14.82 7.52
C THR A 500 23.93 15.29 6.15
N GLU A 501 23.61 14.61 5.04
CA GLU A 501 24.11 15.00 3.71
C GLU A 501 23.57 16.37 3.26
N ASN A 502 22.29 16.60 3.50
CA ASN A 502 21.64 17.87 3.18
C ASN A 502 22.13 18.97 4.12
N ALA A 503 22.27 18.70 5.43
CA ALA A 503 22.83 19.65 6.39
C ALA A 503 24.26 20.07 6.00
N LEU A 504 25.10 19.11 5.60
CA LEU A 504 26.48 19.36 5.16
C LEU A 504 26.51 20.26 3.93
N LEU A 505 25.66 19.99 2.94
CA LEU A 505 25.55 20.84 1.76
C LEU A 505 25.07 22.26 2.09
N ASP A 506 24.08 22.41 2.98
CA ASP A 506 23.59 23.72 3.40
C ASP A 506 24.67 24.53 4.13
N MET A 507 25.44 23.89 5.02
CA MET A 507 26.56 24.53 5.71
C MET A 507 27.70 24.92 4.77
N VAL A 508 28.03 24.07 3.80
CA VAL A 508 29.07 24.38 2.79
C VAL A 508 28.65 25.54 1.88
N VAL A 509 27.38 25.61 1.47
CA VAL A 509 26.89 26.74 0.66
C VAL A 509 26.96 28.04 1.45
N VAL A 510 26.54 28.03 2.73
CA VAL A 510 26.63 29.23 3.58
C VAL A 510 28.09 29.62 3.84
N SER A 511 28.97 28.66 4.14
CA SER A 511 30.38 28.95 4.40
C SER A 511 31.12 29.44 3.15
N ALA A 512 30.84 28.85 1.97
CA ALA A 512 31.37 29.32 0.70
C ALA A 512 30.88 30.74 0.37
N ALA A 513 29.60 31.05 0.61
CA ALA A 513 29.06 32.39 0.43
C ALA A 513 29.72 33.41 1.38
N GLN A 514 29.93 33.04 2.64
CA GLN A 514 30.64 33.87 3.63
C GLN A 514 32.11 34.09 3.26
N MET A 515 32.78 33.09 2.67
CA MET A 515 34.18 33.16 2.23
C MET A 515 34.37 33.93 0.91
N LEU A 516 33.43 33.84 -0.03
CA LEU A 516 33.50 34.51 -1.34
C LEU A 516 33.05 35.98 -1.27
N VAL A 517 32.07 36.28 -0.42
CA VAL A 517 31.48 37.61 -0.28
C VAL A 517 31.97 38.24 1.01
N PHE A 518 33.24 38.66 1.01
CA PHE A 518 33.94 39.27 2.15
C PHE A 518 33.42 40.66 2.56
N ASN A 519 32.34 41.16 1.92
CA ASN A 519 31.79 42.48 2.23
C ASN A 519 30.93 42.41 3.51
N PRO A 520 31.36 43.05 4.61
CA PRO A 520 30.57 43.11 5.84
C PRO A 520 29.30 43.95 5.67
N ASP A 521 29.28 44.86 4.68
CA ASP A 521 28.16 45.77 4.41
C ASP A 521 27.01 45.14 3.61
N LEU A 522 27.18 43.92 3.10
CA LEU A 522 26.09 43.24 2.39
C LEU A 522 24.97 42.89 3.37
N TRP A 523 23.72 43.18 3.01
CA TRP A 523 22.53 42.88 3.82
C TRP A 523 22.51 41.43 4.35
N TRP A 524 22.96 40.48 3.53
CA TRP A 524 23.12 39.07 3.89
C TRP A 524 23.99 38.85 5.13
N ASN A 525 25.11 39.56 5.25
CA ASN A 525 26.04 39.41 6.37
C ASN A 525 25.67 40.29 7.57
N ARG A 526 25.09 41.46 7.34
CA ARG A 526 24.73 42.43 8.39
C ARG A 526 23.46 42.08 9.17
N SER A 527 22.45 41.54 8.49
CA SER A 527 21.09 41.44 9.06
C SER A 527 20.64 40.03 9.43
N LEU A 528 21.28 38.99 8.89
CA LEU A 528 20.86 37.60 9.08
C LEU A 528 21.86 36.83 9.95
N ASP A 529 21.36 36.21 11.02
CA ASP A 529 22.11 35.25 11.81
C ASP A 529 22.38 33.97 11.01
N THR A 530 23.45 33.23 11.36
CA THR A 530 23.84 31.99 10.67
C THR A 530 22.70 30.96 10.65
N GLY A 531 21.92 30.86 11.73
CA GLY A 531 20.73 30.00 11.79
C GLY A 531 19.67 30.33 10.73
N ILE A 532 19.38 31.62 10.49
CA ILE A 532 18.43 32.03 9.43
C ILE A 532 19.04 31.81 8.04
N LYS A 533 20.34 32.11 7.86
CA LYS A 533 21.03 31.84 6.58
C LYS A 533 20.87 30.36 6.18
N LEU A 534 21.08 29.45 7.12
CA LEU A 534 20.94 28.01 6.89
C LEU A 534 19.49 27.57 6.65
N LEU A 535 18.51 28.24 7.29
CA LEU A 535 17.09 28.02 7.02
C LEU A 535 16.71 28.45 5.60
N LEU A 536 17.13 29.66 5.18
CA LEU A 536 16.85 30.19 3.85
C LEU A 536 17.52 29.37 2.76
N VAL A 537 18.81 29.02 2.92
CA VAL A 537 19.53 28.16 1.98
C VAL A 537 18.88 26.79 1.88
N GLY A 538 18.51 26.18 3.02
CA GLY A 538 17.83 24.89 3.03
C GLY A 538 16.47 24.91 2.30
N LEU A 539 15.68 25.97 2.48
CA LEU A 539 14.41 26.17 1.78
C LEU A 539 14.62 26.43 0.29
N LEU A 540 15.52 27.33 -0.09
CA LEU A 540 15.83 27.63 -1.49
C LEU A 540 16.33 26.39 -2.23
N ARG A 541 17.21 25.61 -1.60
CA ARG A 541 17.71 24.35 -2.15
C ARG A 541 16.58 23.36 -2.41
N ASP A 542 15.70 23.14 -1.43
CA ASP A 542 14.56 22.24 -1.61
C ASP A 542 13.66 22.70 -2.76
N ARG A 543 13.25 23.98 -2.76
CA ARG A 543 12.40 24.55 -3.80
C ARG A 543 13.04 24.48 -5.18
N LEU A 544 14.36 24.66 -5.27
CA LEU A 544 15.12 24.48 -6.51
C LEU A 544 15.09 23.03 -6.99
N PHE A 545 15.35 22.04 -6.12
CA PHE A 545 15.29 20.63 -6.51
C PHE A 545 13.88 20.20 -6.92
N GLN A 546 12.84 20.69 -6.22
CA GLN A 546 11.46 20.45 -6.62
C GLN A 546 11.14 21.06 -7.98
N PHE A 547 11.57 22.31 -8.21
CA PHE A 547 11.40 22.98 -9.50
C PHE A 547 12.07 22.20 -10.63
N LEU A 548 13.32 21.75 -10.44
CA LEU A 548 14.04 20.95 -11.43
C LEU A 548 13.36 19.59 -11.69
N SER A 549 12.87 18.93 -10.63
CA SER A 549 12.16 17.64 -10.76
C SER A 549 10.83 17.80 -11.51
N LYS A 550 10.07 18.87 -11.22
CA LYS A 550 8.81 19.21 -11.89
C LYS A 550 9.03 19.61 -13.34
N LEU A 551 10.08 20.40 -13.62
CA LEU A 551 10.45 20.79 -14.98
C LEU A 551 10.85 19.57 -15.80
N HIS A 552 11.65 18.67 -15.24
CA HIS A 552 12.01 17.41 -15.88
C HIS A 552 10.77 16.57 -16.21
N PHE A 553 9.82 16.46 -15.27
CA PHE A 553 8.55 15.76 -15.49
C PHE A 553 7.70 16.41 -16.59
N ALA A 554 7.56 17.73 -16.59
CA ALA A 554 6.81 18.46 -17.63
C ALA A 554 7.43 18.27 -19.03
N ILE A 555 8.77 18.34 -19.11
CA ILE A 555 9.51 18.09 -20.36
C ILE A 555 9.34 16.63 -20.81
N ALA A 556 9.36 15.67 -19.89
CA ALA A 556 9.14 14.27 -20.21
C ALA A 556 7.77 14.06 -20.86
N ILE A 557 6.69 14.61 -20.30
CA ILE A 557 5.34 14.52 -20.88
C ILE A 557 5.27 15.20 -22.25
N LEU A 558 5.88 16.39 -22.41
CA LEU A 558 5.92 17.09 -23.69
C LEU A 558 6.62 16.25 -24.77
N LEU A 559 7.77 15.67 -24.47
CA LEU A 559 8.53 14.82 -25.38
C LEU A 559 7.76 13.53 -25.72
N THR A 560 7.27 12.82 -24.70
CA THR A 560 6.60 11.54 -24.90
C THR A 560 5.28 11.67 -25.63
N SER A 561 4.56 12.79 -25.46
CA SER A 561 3.33 13.08 -26.22
C SER A 561 3.54 13.15 -27.74
N TRP A 562 4.78 13.37 -28.19
CA TRP A 562 5.15 13.36 -29.61
C TRP A 562 5.83 12.06 -30.05
N THR A 563 6.74 11.52 -29.23
CA THR A 563 7.54 10.34 -29.59
C THR A 563 6.75 9.03 -29.50
N GLU A 564 5.84 8.91 -28.54
CA GLU A 564 5.04 7.70 -28.33
C GLU A 564 3.83 7.68 -29.25
N LYS A 565 3.76 6.68 -30.14
CA LYS A 565 2.68 6.55 -31.12
C LYS A 565 1.30 6.42 -30.46
N LYS A 566 1.21 5.75 -29.30
CA LYS A 566 -0.07 5.58 -28.56
C LYS A 566 -0.58 6.88 -27.94
N GLN A 567 0.31 7.81 -27.58
CA GLN A 567 -0.03 9.08 -26.92
C GLN A 567 -0.25 10.24 -27.92
N ARG A 568 0.17 10.07 -29.17
CA ARG A 568 0.09 11.10 -30.21
C ARG A 568 -1.35 11.26 -30.73
N ARG A 569 -2.07 12.26 -30.21
CA ARG A 569 -3.40 12.70 -30.68
C ARG A 569 -3.29 13.71 -31.82
N ARG A 570 -4.39 13.92 -32.56
CA ARG A 570 -4.49 15.00 -33.58
C ARG A 570 -4.20 16.38 -32.98
N SER A 571 -4.62 16.61 -31.73
CA SER A 571 -4.40 17.87 -31.00
C SER A 571 -3.01 17.98 -30.36
N SER A 572 -2.20 16.92 -30.29
CA SER A 572 -0.89 16.97 -29.59
C SER A 572 0.04 18.03 -30.17
N ALA A 573 0.09 18.20 -31.49
CA ALA A 573 0.89 19.25 -32.13
C ALA A 573 0.45 20.66 -31.70
N ALA A 574 -0.87 20.90 -31.64
CA ALA A 574 -1.43 22.18 -31.21
C ALA A 574 -1.18 22.44 -29.72
N LEU A 575 -1.31 21.42 -28.87
CA LEU A 575 -1.03 21.54 -27.43
C LEU A 575 0.45 21.79 -27.15
N ILE A 576 1.36 21.12 -27.86
CA ILE A 576 2.80 21.38 -27.75
C ILE A 576 3.11 22.81 -28.22
N ALA A 577 2.56 23.23 -29.37
CA ALA A 577 2.72 24.60 -29.86
C ALA A 577 2.20 25.64 -28.86
N LEU A 578 1.07 25.37 -28.21
CA LEU A 578 0.50 26.21 -27.16
C LEU A 578 1.44 26.32 -25.94
N ASN A 579 1.99 25.20 -25.47
CA ASN A 579 2.95 25.21 -24.35
C ASN A 579 4.26 25.90 -24.71
N VAL A 580 4.71 25.82 -25.96
CA VAL A 580 5.89 26.56 -26.44
C VAL A 580 5.60 28.06 -26.51
N ALA A 581 4.43 28.45 -27.05
CA ALA A 581 4.02 29.86 -27.13
C ALA A 581 3.81 30.50 -25.74
N PHE A 582 3.19 29.75 -24.81
CA PHE A 582 2.94 30.15 -23.43
C PHE A 582 3.96 29.55 -22.44
N PHE A 583 5.19 29.30 -22.89
CA PHE A 583 6.24 28.73 -22.04
C PHE A 583 6.49 29.52 -20.74
N PRO A 584 6.45 30.88 -20.73
CA PRO A 584 6.55 31.64 -19.47
C PRO A 584 5.43 31.31 -18.48
N VAL A 585 4.21 31.02 -18.96
CA VAL A 585 3.07 30.62 -18.12
C VAL A 585 3.30 29.22 -17.55
N LEU A 586 3.79 28.28 -18.37
CA LEU A 586 4.16 26.94 -17.90
C LEU A 586 5.24 27.03 -16.81
N LEU A 587 6.27 27.85 -17.02
CA LEU A 587 7.33 28.06 -16.03
C LEU A 587 6.78 28.66 -14.74
N ALA A 588 5.84 29.60 -14.82
CA ALA A 588 5.16 30.17 -13.68
C ALA A 588 4.33 29.12 -12.92
N LEU A 589 3.58 28.25 -13.62
CA LEU A 589 2.84 27.15 -13.00
C LEU A 589 3.78 26.17 -12.27
N VAL A 590 4.90 25.80 -12.90
CA VAL A 590 5.92 24.93 -12.30
C VAL A 590 6.55 25.61 -11.07
N ALA A 591 6.84 26.91 -11.15
CA ALA A 591 7.39 27.70 -10.04
C ALA A 591 6.40 27.80 -8.88
N VAL A 592 5.12 28.13 -9.13
CA VAL A 592 4.07 28.17 -8.11
C VAL A 592 3.90 26.80 -7.47
N SER A 593 3.87 25.73 -8.27
CA SER A 593 3.75 24.38 -7.76
C SER A 593 4.93 24.00 -6.85
N ALA A 594 6.16 24.36 -7.24
CA ALA A 594 7.37 24.16 -6.44
C ALA A 594 7.34 24.97 -5.14
N LEU A 595 6.96 26.25 -5.19
CA LEU A 595 6.85 27.14 -4.02
C LEU A 595 5.88 26.58 -2.97
N LEU A 596 4.74 26.07 -3.44
CA LEU A 596 3.70 25.45 -2.60
C LEU A 596 4.01 24.00 -2.20
N SER A 597 5.14 23.41 -2.62
CA SER A 597 5.45 21.98 -2.42
C SER A 597 4.33 21.03 -2.90
N SER A 598 3.56 21.48 -3.87
CA SER A 598 2.38 20.80 -4.40
C SER A 598 2.75 19.91 -5.60
N PRO A 599 1.91 18.94 -6.00
CA PRO A 599 2.13 18.16 -7.21
C PRO A 599 1.79 18.96 -8.47
N LEU A 600 2.55 18.75 -9.55
CA LEU A 600 2.19 19.22 -10.90
C LEU A 600 1.23 18.20 -11.54
N LEU A 601 -0.01 18.60 -11.80
CA LEU A 601 -1.08 17.73 -12.32
C LEU A 601 -1.12 17.78 -13.85
N PRO A 602 -0.81 16.68 -14.58
CA PRO A 602 -1.01 16.59 -16.02
C PRO A 602 -2.42 16.10 -16.32
N LEU A 603 -3.31 17.01 -16.72
CA LEU A 603 -4.74 16.72 -16.89
C LEU A 603 -4.93 15.62 -17.95
N PHE A 604 -5.54 14.50 -17.57
CA PHE A 604 -5.72 13.33 -18.43
C PHE A 604 -4.44 12.77 -19.04
N THR A 605 -3.29 13.00 -18.40
CA THR A 605 -1.94 12.69 -18.92
C THR A 605 -1.56 13.40 -20.22
N LEU A 606 -2.30 14.47 -20.57
CA LEU A 606 -1.97 15.34 -21.69
C LEU A 606 -0.94 16.40 -21.26
N PRO A 607 -0.26 17.06 -22.22
CA PRO A 607 0.60 18.22 -21.95
C PRO A 607 -0.24 19.47 -21.59
N VAL A 608 -1.13 19.35 -20.60
CA VAL A 608 -1.92 20.42 -20.00
C VAL A 608 -1.70 20.34 -18.50
N PHE A 609 -0.99 21.32 -17.95
CA PHE A 609 -0.51 21.27 -16.58
C PHE A 609 -1.33 22.21 -15.68
N LEU A 610 -1.75 21.69 -14.54
CA LEU A 610 -2.37 22.45 -13.46
C LEU A 610 -1.55 22.30 -12.16
N VAL A 611 -1.67 23.28 -11.27
CA VAL A 611 -1.09 23.19 -9.93
C VAL A 611 -2.07 22.40 -9.07
N GLY A 612 -1.69 21.20 -8.64
CA GLY A 612 -2.47 20.44 -7.67
C GLY A 612 -2.41 21.08 -6.28
N PHE A 613 -3.27 20.65 -5.37
CA PHE A 613 -3.26 21.20 -4.01
C PHE A 613 -2.08 20.68 -3.17
N PRO A 614 -1.53 21.50 -2.25
CA PRO A 614 -0.54 21.06 -1.26
C PRO A 614 -1.08 19.96 -0.34
N ARG A 615 -0.31 18.89 -0.18
CA ARG A 615 -0.67 17.74 0.65
C ARG A 615 0.58 17.06 1.23
N PRO A 616 0.46 16.32 2.36
CA PRO A 616 1.59 15.61 2.96
C PRO A 616 2.30 14.68 1.95
N LEU A 617 3.61 14.47 2.12
CA LEU A 617 4.41 13.64 1.21
C LEU A 617 3.95 12.19 1.12
N ARG A 618 3.36 11.66 2.19
CA ARG A 618 2.65 10.37 2.22
C ARG A 618 1.55 10.25 1.16
N SER A 619 1.03 11.38 0.67
CA SER A 619 -0.06 11.52 -0.31
C SER A 619 -1.44 11.05 0.15
N TRP A 620 -1.54 10.03 1.02
CA TRP A 620 -2.80 9.43 1.45
C TRP A 620 -3.10 9.66 2.93
N PRO A 621 -4.38 9.79 3.34
CA PRO A 621 -4.76 10.02 4.74
C PRO A 621 -4.59 8.77 5.62
N GLY A 622 -4.81 7.57 5.08
CA GLY A 622 -4.85 6.29 5.83
C GLY A 622 -3.48 5.74 6.23
N PRO A 623 -3.35 5.00 7.35
CA PRO A 623 -2.09 4.41 7.83
C PRO A 623 -1.40 3.52 6.77
N ALA A 624 -0.06 3.48 6.77
CA ALA A 624 0.69 2.64 5.85
C ALA A 624 0.41 1.16 6.16
N GLY A 625 0.03 0.39 5.14
CA GLY A 625 -0.44 -0.99 5.32
C GLY A 625 -1.89 -1.13 5.76
N GLY A 626 -2.67 -0.04 5.77
CA GLY A 626 -4.08 -0.06 6.17
C GLY A 626 -5.04 -0.58 5.11
N THR A 627 -4.66 -0.57 3.83
CA THR A 627 -5.55 -0.83 2.70
C THR A 627 -4.78 -1.53 1.57
N ALA A 628 -5.00 -2.84 1.41
CA ALA A 628 -4.52 -3.64 0.30
C ALA A 628 -5.65 -4.55 -0.18
N CYS A 629 -5.70 -4.83 -1.49
CA CYS A 629 -6.66 -5.75 -2.09
C CYS A 629 -6.10 -7.17 -2.01
N VAL A 630 -6.35 -7.86 -0.90
CA VAL A 630 -5.78 -9.19 -0.63
C VAL A 630 -6.31 -10.22 -1.63
N CYS A 631 -5.42 -10.95 -2.29
CA CYS A 631 -5.74 -12.07 -3.17
C CYS A 631 -4.83 -13.29 -2.88
N SER A 632 -4.94 -14.35 -3.69
CA SER A 632 -4.14 -15.57 -3.59
C SER A 632 -2.62 -15.30 -3.60
N ASP A 633 -2.21 -14.29 -4.35
CA ASP A 633 -0.81 -13.92 -4.55
C ASP A 633 -0.17 -13.15 -3.39
N THR A 634 -0.98 -12.58 -2.50
CA THR A 634 -0.50 -11.79 -1.35
C THR A 634 0.49 -12.58 -0.48
N VAL A 635 0.37 -13.92 -0.44
CA VAL A 635 1.23 -14.82 0.33
C VAL A 635 2.70 -14.74 -0.11
N TYR A 636 2.93 -14.62 -1.42
CA TYR A 636 4.27 -14.53 -1.99
C TYR A 636 5.00 -13.27 -1.55
N TYR A 637 4.30 -12.13 -1.54
CA TYR A 637 4.84 -10.88 -1.03
C TYR A 637 5.08 -10.95 0.48
N ARG A 638 4.19 -11.60 1.23
CA ARG A 638 4.34 -11.76 2.68
C ARG A 638 5.60 -12.57 3.05
N GLN A 639 5.98 -13.56 2.25
CA GLN A 639 7.24 -14.30 2.42
C GLN A 639 8.46 -13.47 1.99
N LEU A 640 8.37 -12.76 0.87
CA LEU A 640 9.50 -12.03 0.29
C LEU A 640 9.91 -10.78 1.08
N VAL A 641 8.94 -10.06 1.65
CA VAL A 641 9.14 -8.73 2.24
C VAL A 641 10.17 -8.68 3.37
N PRO A 642 10.22 -9.63 4.32
CA PRO A 642 11.28 -9.68 5.33
C PRO A 642 12.69 -9.81 4.74
N GLY A 643 12.87 -10.67 3.73
CA GLY A 643 14.15 -10.85 3.03
C GLY A 643 14.56 -9.60 2.25
N LEU A 644 13.59 -9.01 1.52
CA LEU A 644 13.80 -7.76 0.80
C LEU A 644 14.15 -6.60 1.74
N ALA A 645 13.48 -6.49 2.89
CA ALA A 645 13.75 -5.47 3.90
C ALA A 645 15.20 -5.56 4.42
N ALA A 646 15.69 -6.76 4.73
CA ALA A 646 17.08 -6.98 5.16
C ALA A 646 18.09 -6.63 4.04
N ALA A 647 17.78 -6.99 2.79
CA ALA A 647 18.63 -6.65 1.66
C ALA A 647 18.66 -5.14 1.39
N LEU A 648 17.51 -4.46 1.45
CA LEU A 648 17.38 -3.01 1.34
C LEU A 648 18.11 -2.28 2.47
N GLN A 649 18.06 -2.79 3.69
CA GLN A 649 18.81 -2.25 4.83
C GLN A 649 20.30 -2.15 4.49
N SER A 650 20.89 -3.23 3.97
CA SER A 650 22.29 -3.27 3.57
C SER A 650 22.60 -2.30 2.42
N ALA A 651 21.71 -2.21 1.43
CA ALA A 651 21.87 -1.34 0.27
C ALA A 651 21.74 0.16 0.63
N LEU A 652 20.79 0.51 1.51
CA LEU A 652 20.62 1.86 2.03
C LEU A 652 21.81 2.28 2.90
N ALA A 653 22.29 1.39 3.77
CA ALA A 653 23.44 1.65 4.62
C ALA A 653 24.73 1.87 3.80
N ALA A 654 24.93 1.08 2.74
CA ALA A 654 26.07 1.24 1.83
C ALA A 654 25.95 2.49 0.92
N GLY A 655 24.72 2.93 0.61
CA GLY A 655 24.44 4.03 -0.31
C GLY A 655 24.21 3.64 -1.76
N GLY A 656 23.94 2.35 -2.04
CA GLY A 656 23.69 1.85 -3.40
C GLY A 656 22.42 2.44 -4.04
N LEU A 657 21.45 2.86 -3.23
CA LEU A 657 20.21 3.53 -3.68
C LEU A 657 20.38 5.04 -3.90
N GLY A 658 21.59 5.58 -3.73
CA GLY A 658 21.87 7.00 -3.82
C GLY A 658 21.33 7.79 -2.62
N LEU A 659 20.94 9.05 -2.85
CA LEU A 659 20.38 9.90 -1.80
C LEU A 659 18.91 9.50 -1.59
N SER A 660 18.64 8.81 -0.49
CA SER A 660 17.29 8.49 -0.02
C SER A 660 16.73 9.64 0.79
N LEU A 661 15.69 10.28 0.26
CA LEU A 661 14.91 11.31 0.95
C LEU A 661 13.51 10.76 1.24
N PRO A 662 12.87 11.19 2.35
CA PRO A 662 11.43 10.98 2.54
C PRO A 662 10.64 11.41 1.29
N GLY A 663 9.66 10.61 0.87
CA GLY A 663 8.93 10.78 -0.39
C GLY A 663 9.61 10.18 -1.62
N SER A 664 10.77 9.53 -1.50
CA SER A 664 11.38 8.78 -2.61
C SER A 664 10.65 7.47 -2.88
N HIS A 665 10.45 7.16 -4.16
CA HIS A 665 9.83 5.93 -4.65
C HIS A 665 10.86 5.03 -5.34
N TYR A 666 10.81 3.74 -5.05
CA TYR A 666 11.63 2.73 -5.73
C TYR A 666 10.74 1.61 -6.27
N LEU A 667 11.13 1.08 -7.43
CA LEU A 667 10.51 -0.06 -8.08
C LEU A 667 11.50 -1.22 -8.05
N CYS A 668 11.05 -2.35 -7.53
CA CYS A 668 11.78 -3.61 -7.58
C CYS A 668 11.08 -4.56 -8.53
N ARG A 669 11.89 -5.27 -9.31
CA ARG A 669 11.42 -6.20 -10.34
C ARG A 669 12.17 -7.53 -10.23
N PHE A 670 11.42 -8.62 -10.30
CA PHE A 670 11.94 -9.97 -10.46
C PHE A 670 10.88 -10.89 -11.09
N GLN A 671 11.19 -11.52 -12.23
CA GLN A 671 10.30 -12.46 -12.97
C GLN A 671 8.90 -11.93 -13.30
N ASP A 672 7.91 -12.16 -12.46
CA ASP A 672 6.50 -11.73 -12.56
C ASP A 672 6.12 -10.81 -11.38
N ARG A 673 7.05 -10.59 -10.44
CA ARG A 673 6.83 -9.83 -9.21
C ARG A 673 7.30 -8.40 -9.37
N LEU A 674 6.42 -7.49 -8.97
CA LEU A 674 6.69 -6.06 -8.90
C LEU A 674 6.43 -5.57 -7.48
N MET A 675 7.45 -4.94 -6.89
CA MET A 675 7.36 -4.37 -5.55
C MET A 675 7.62 -2.87 -5.60
N TRP A 676 6.75 -2.12 -4.95
CA TRP A 676 6.83 -0.67 -4.85
C TRP A 676 7.24 -0.26 -3.44
N ILE A 677 8.31 0.52 -3.32
CA ILE A 677 8.86 0.94 -2.03
C ILE A 677 8.72 2.45 -1.89
N LEU A 678 8.09 2.90 -0.82
CA LEU A 678 7.98 4.30 -0.44
C LEU A 678 8.74 4.57 0.85
N VAL A 679 9.66 5.54 0.83
CA VAL A 679 10.33 6.04 2.04
C VAL A 679 9.43 7.08 2.72
N LEU A 680 8.96 6.80 3.92
CA LEU A 680 8.01 7.65 4.66
C LEU A 680 8.70 8.55 5.68
N GLU A 681 9.64 8.00 6.45
CA GLU A 681 10.35 8.73 7.49
C GLU A 681 11.83 8.32 7.49
N LYS A 682 12.71 9.23 7.89
CA LYS A 682 14.15 8.97 8.01
C LYS A 682 14.70 9.74 9.19
N GLY A 683 15.53 9.11 10.01
CA GLY A 683 16.22 9.79 11.12
C GLY A 683 17.62 9.24 11.32
N PHE A 684 18.19 9.48 12.51
CA PHE A 684 19.55 9.04 12.81
C PHE A 684 19.61 7.52 12.86
N THR A 685 20.33 6.92 11.93
CA THR A 685 20.52 5.45 11.80
C THR A 685 19.23 4.63 11.61
N TYR A 686 18.13 5.22 11.12
CA TYR A 686 16.93 4.47 10.72
C TYR A 686 16.23 5.06 9.49
N CYS A 687 15.50 4.20 8.77
CA CYS A 687 14.68 4.56 7.62
C CYS A 687 13.35 3.79 7.69
N GLY A 688 12.23 4.50 7.77
CA GLY A 688 10.89 3.94 7.75
C GLY A 688 10.37 3.81 6.32
N VAL A 689 10.11 2.58 5.87
CA VAL A 689 9.64 2.28 4.52
C VAL A 689 8.29 1.55 4.53
N ASN A 690 7.52 1.74 3.47
CA ASN A 690 6.34 0.95 3.15
C ASN A 690 6.63 0.19 1.85
N ILE A 691 6.41 -1.13 1.85
CA ILE A 691 6.62 -2.00 0.70
C ILE A 691 5.25 -2.52 0.26
N LYS A 692 4.90 -2.27 -1.00
CA LYS A 692 3.69 -2.77 -1.63
C LYS A 692 4.03 -3.81 -2.69
N GLY A 693 3.19 -4.83 -2.81
CA GLY A 693 3.22 -5.78 -3.93
C GLY A 693 2.13 -5.43 -4.93
N LEU A 694 2.47 -5.45 -6.22
CA LEU A 694 1.50 -5.30 -7.30
C LEU A 694 0.97 -6.70 -7.71
N GLU A 695 -0.07 -6.74 -8.51
CA GLU A 695 -0.62 -7.99 -9.04
C GLU A 695 0.40 -8.72 -9.92
N LEU A 696 0.47 -10.06 -9.82
CA LEU A 696 1.38 -10.85 -10.67
C LEU A 696 0.79 -11.13 -12.05
N GLN A 697 -0.54 -11.24 -12.15
CA GLN A 697 -1.23 -11.41 -13.43
C GLN A 697 -1.54 -10.04 -14.02
N GLU A 698 -0.65 -9.60 -14.90
CA GLU A 698 -0.72 -8.29 -15.50
C GLU A 698 -1.68 -8.27 -16.70
N THR A 699 -2.59 -7.29 -16.75
CA THR A 699 -3.33 -7.01 -18.01
C THR A 699 -2.34 -6.62 -19.11
N SER A 700 -2.74 -6.75 -20.39
CA SER A 700 -1.88 -6.45 -21.54
C SER A 700 -1.19 -5.07 -21.49
N CYS A 701 -1.81 -4.11 -20.82
CA CYS A 701 -1.25 -2.78 -20.63
C CYS A 701 -0.23 -2.70 -19.49
N HIS A 702 -0.42 -3.45 -18.40
CA HIS A 702 0.60 -3.59 -17.34
C HIS A 702 1.83 -4.33 -17.89
N ALA A 703 1.61 -5.42 -18.64
CA ALA A 703 2.67 -6.21 -19.27
C ALA A 703 3.57 -5.37 -20.19
N ALA A 704 3.00 -4.41 -20.93
CA ALA A 704 3.76 -3.49 -21.76
C ALA A 704 4.65 -2.53 -20.94
N GLU A 705 4.19 -2.09 -19.77
CA GLU A 705 4.99 -1.24 -18.86
C GLU A 705 6.06 -2.07 -18.14
N ALA A 706 5.74 -3.30 -17.69
CA ALA A 706 6.70 -4.21 -17.08
C ALA A 706 7.80 -4.63 -18.06
N HIS A 707 7.46 -4.94 -19.31
CA HIS A 707 8.47 -5.20 -20.36
C HIS A 707 9.40 -4.00 -20.56
N ARG A 708 8.87 -2.77 -20.48
CA ARG A 708 9.70 -1.56 -20.56
C ARG A 708 10.64 -1.42 -19.37
N VAL A 709 10.22 -1.83 -18.17
CA VAL A 709 11.09 -1.90 -16.98
C VAL A 709 12.18 -2.95 -17.17
N ASP A 710 11.83 -4.13 -17.69
CA ASP A 710 12.76 -5.22 -17.96
C ASP A 710 13.82 -4.79 -18.98
N GLU A 711 13.45 -4.14 -20.09
CA GLU A 711 14.39 -3.56 -21.06
C GLU A 711 15.41 -2.61 -20.41
N ILE A 712 14.93 -1.70 -19.54
CA ILE A 712 15.80 -0.72 -18.86
C ILE A 712 16.79 -1.41 -17.93
N PHE A 713 16.33 -2.43 -17.20
CA PHE A 713 17.18 -3.17 -16.28
C PHE A 713 18.14 -4.12 -16.98
N GLU A 714 17.73 -4.82 -18.04
CA GLU A 714 18.62 -5.65 -18.86
C GLU A 714 19.75 -4.83 -19.49
N MET A 715 19.45 -3.62 -19.97
CA MET A 715 20.47 -2.72 -20.50
C MET A 715 21.43 -2.21 -19.41
N ALA A 716 20.95 -2.00 -18.18
CA ALA A 716 21.77 -1.52 -17.07
C ALA A 716 22.64 -2.62 -16.43
N PHE A 717 22.09 -3.83 -16.27
CA PHE A 717 22.66 -4.90 -15.44
C PHE A 717 23.20 -6.09 -16.24
N GLU A 718 22.71 -6.37 -17.45
CA GLU A 718 23.03 -7.60 -18.18
C GLU A 718 23.87 -7.42 -19.46
N HIS A 719 23.72 -6.30 -20.17
CA HIS A 719 24.40 -6.13 -21.47
C HIS A 719 25.94 -6.01 -21.35
N GLN A 720 26.63 -6.98 -21.95
CA GLN A 720 28.10 -7.15 -21.98
C GLN A 720 28.81 -6.42 -23.15
N GLU A 721 28.09 -5.88 -24.13
CA GLU A 721 28.69 -5.44 -25.42
C GLU A 721 29.20 -3.99 -25.47
N HIS A 722 29.58 -3.38 -24.34
CA HIS A 722 30.15 -2.02 -24.35
C HIS A 722 31.64 -2.06 -24.04
N THR A 723 32.46 -2.16 -25.09
CA THR A 723 33.93 -2.08 -25.06
C THR A 723 34.46 -0.70 -24.64
N ARG A 724 33.60 0.32 -24.54
CA ARG A 724 33.96 1.67 -24.11
C ARG A 724 33.82 1.83 -22.58
N ILE A 725 34.86 2.39 -21.95
CA ILE A 725 34.95 2.62 -20.49
C ILE A 725 33.84 3.53 -19.95
N LEU A 726 33.31 4.44 -20.78
CA LEU A 726 32.20 5.35 -20.45
C LEU A 726 31.13 5.26 -21.55
N SER A 727 30.13 4.40 -21.36
CA SER A 727 28.94 4.37 -22.20
C SER A 727 27.87 5.31 -21.64
N PRO A 728 27.21 6.13 -22.49
CA PRO A 728 26.11 6.97 -22.06
C PRO A 728 24.87 6.13 -21.75
N ASN A 729 24.07 6.58 -20.79
CA ASN A 729 22.80 5.99 -20.42
C ASN A 729 21.74 6.30 -21.49
N PRO A 730 21.21 5.29 -22.21
CA PRO A 730 20.17 5.52 -23.22
C PRO A 730 18.85 6.00 -22.61
N HIS A 731 18.64 5.77 -21.31
CA HIS A 731 17.41 6.08 -20.59
C HIS A 731 17.55 7.27 -19.62
N PHE A 732 18.51 8.18 -19.84
CA PHE A 732 18.71 9.34 -18.96
C PHE A 732 17.46 10.23 -18.79
N GLY A 733 16.60 10.29 -19.81
CA GLY A 733 15.34 11.05 -19.78
C GLY A 733 14.12 10.27 -19.27
N HIS A 734 14.30 9.02 -18.83
CA HIS A 734 13.21 8.17 -18.35
C HIS A 734 12.96 8.41 -16.85
N ILE A 735 11.71 8.19 -16.40
CA ILE A 735 11.33 8.39 -14.99
C ILE A 735 11.97 7.36 -14.05
N LEU A 736 12.23 6.16 -14.56
CA LEU A 736 12.93 5.10 -13.83
C LEU A 736 14.44 5.19 -14.06
N THR A 737 15.18 5.32 -12.96
CA THR A 737 16.65 5.34 -12.95
C THR A 737 17.18 4.07 -12.25
N PRO A 738 17.95 3.21 -12.93
CA PRO A 738 18.51 2.01 -12.31
C PRO A 738 19.47 2.37 -11.17
N CYS A 739 19.30 1.73 -10.01
CA CYS A 739 20.09 2.05 -8.81
C CYS A 739 21.05 0.93 -8.43
N THR A 740 20.53 -0.27 -8.16
CA THR A 740 21.33 -1.41 -7.70
C THR A 740 20.55 -2.71 -7.85
N VAL A 741 21.24 -3.82 -7.64
CA VAL A 741 20.66 -5.16 -7.50
C VAL A 741 20.84 -5.63 -6.07
N VAL A 742 19.83 -6.30 -5.51
CA VAL A 742 19.85 -6.81 -4.14
C VAL A 742 19.55 -8.33 -4.12
N PRO A 743 20.35 -9.13 -3.38
CA PRO A 743 20.10 -10.56 -3.23
C PRO A 743 18.99 -10.79 -2.21
N VAL A 744 17.96 -11.54 -2.60
CA VAL A 744 16.78 -11.84 -1.78
C VAL A 744 16.45 -13.32 -1.90
N ARG A 745 16.16 -13.95 -0.77
CA ARG A 745 15.67 -15.33 -0.73
C ARG A 745 14.17 -15.36 -1.06
N LEU A 746 13.83 -15.89 -2.22
CA LEU A 746 12.46 -15.92 -2.75
C LEU A 746 12.23 -17.14 -3.64
N TYR A 747 10.96 -17.44 -3.93
CA TYR A 747 10.59 -18.51 -4.84
C TYR A 747 10.70 -18.05 -6.30
N SER A 748 11.46 -18.79 -7.11
CA SER A 748 11.32 -18.74 -8.56
C SER A 748 10.11 -19.56 -8.99
N ASP A 749 9.35 -19.05 -9.96
CA ASP A 749 8.20 -19.73 -10.54
C ASP A 749 8.58 -20.32 -11.91
N ALA A 750 8.39 -21.63 -12.06
CA ALA A 750 8.59 -22.36 -13.30
C ALA A 750 7.30 -23.08 -13.70
N ARG A 751 6.79 -22.76 -14.89
CA ARG A 751 5.62 -23.42 -15.48
C ARG A 751 6.07 -24.32 -16.63
N ASN A 752 5.76 -25.60 -16.52
CA ASN A 752 6.09 -26.61 -17.52
C ASN A 752 4.81 -27.11 -18.19
N VAL A 753 4.80 -27.14 -19.52
CA VAL A 753 3.75 -27.82 -20.28
C VAL A 753 3.98 -29.33 -20.19
N LEU A 754 2.97 -30.09 -19.76
CA LEU A 754 3.07 -31.53 -19.52
C LEU A 754 2.61 -32.39 -20.71
N SER A 755 2.35 -31.76 -21.86
CA SER A 755 1.97 -32.45 -23.10
C SER A 755 3.01 -33.49 -23.48
N GLY A 756 2.55 -34.71 -23.76
CA GLY A 756 3.42 -35.86 -24.04
C GLY A 756 4.01 -36.56 -22.81
N ILE A 757 3.97 -35.96 -21.62
CA ILE A 757 4.28 -36.65 -20.35
C ILE A 757 3.01 -37.28 -19.79
N ILE A 758 1.95 -36.48 -19.57
CA ILE A 758 0.68 -36.95 -19.01
C ILE A 758 -0.13 -37.76 -20.04
N ASP A 759 0.09 -37.53 -21.33
CA ASP A 759 -0.61 -38.23 -22.42
C ASP A 759 0.05 -39.57 -22.79
N SER A 760 1.28 -39.80 -22.34
CA SER A 760 2.02 -41.02 -22.66
C SER A 760 1.41 -42.23 -21.96
N HIS A 761 1.05 -43.24 -22.75
CA HIS A 761 0.44 -44.47 -22.25
C HIS A 761 1.38 -45.28 -21.33
N GLU A 762 2.70 -45.20 -21.55
CA GLU A 762 3.70 -45.84 -20.70
C GLU A 762 3.77 -45.17 -19.33
N ASN A 763 3.81 -43.84 -19.28
CA ASN A 763 3.85 -43.08 -18.02
C ASN A 763 2.59 -43.31 -17.18
N LEU A 764 1.42 -43.30 -17.81
CA LEU A 764 0.14 -43.57 -17.13
C LEU A 764 0.03 -45.00 -16.60
N LYS A 765 0.67 -45.97 -17.26
CA LYS A 765 0.78 -47.34 -16.75
C LYS A 765 1.72 -47.40 -15.54
N HIS A 766 2.88 -46.74 -15.62
CA HIS A 766 3.82 -46.63 -14.50
C HIS A 766 3.21 -45.93 -13.29
N LEU A 767 2.40 -44.87 -13.48
CA LEU A 767 1.66 -44.18 -12.43
C LEU A 767 0.80 -45.17 -11.61
N LYS A 768 0.07 -46.07 -12.28
CA LYS A 768 -0.75 -47.07 -11.60
C LYS A 768 0.08 -48.07 -10.79
N ASP A 769 1.19 -48.54 -11.34
CA ASP A 769 2.05 -49.52 -10.69
C ASP A 769 2.83 -48.91 -9.50
N ASP A 770 3.29 -47.67 -9.65
CA ASP A 770 4.02 -46.96 -8.60
C ASP A 770 3.12 -46.50 -7.46
N PHE A 771 1.84 -46.18 -7.73
CA PHE A 771 0.89 -45.76 -6.70
C PHE A 771 0.79 -46.77 -5.56
N VAL A 772 0.77 -48.07 -5.89
CA VAL A 772 0.74 -49.16 -4.91
C VAL A 772 1.98 -49.11 -4.02
N LYS A 773 3.17 -48.89 -4.58
CA LYS A 773 4.43 -48.79 -3.82
C LYS A 773 4.44 -47.58 -2.90
N VAL A 774 4.04 -46.41 -3.40
CA VAL A 774 4.01 -45.15 -2.65
C VAL A 774 3.00 -45.23 -1.50
N LEU A 775 1.80 -45.79 -1.75
CA LEU A 775 0.77 -45.94 -0.73
C LEU A 775 1.19 -46.92 0.38
N VAL A 776 1.86 -48.03 0.03
CA VAL A 776 2.44 -48.95 1.04
C VAL A 776 3.42 -48.22 1.94
N TRP A 777 4.35 -47.44 1.36
CA TRP A 777 5.32 -46.67 2.13
C TRP A 777 4.65 -45.65 3.05
N MET A 778 3.67 -44.89 2.53
CA MET A 778 2.89 -43.91 3.29
C MET A 778 2.15 -44.52 4.48
N LEU A 779 1.44 -45.64 4.27
CA LEU A 779 0.67 -46.29 5.34
C LEU A 779 1.59 -46.88 6.43
N VAL A 780 2.69 -47.52 6.03
CA VAL A 780 3.68 -48.06 6.98
C VAL A 780 4.30 -46.94 7.82
N GLN A 781 4.68 -45.83 7.19
CA GLN A 781 5.21 -44.66 7.90
C GLN A 781 4.18 -44.01 8.83
N TYR A 782 2.92 -43.91 8.41
CA TYR A 782 1.83 -43.39 9.25
C TYR A 782 1.62 -44.27 10.49
N CYS A 783 1.46 -45.59 10.32
CA CYS A 783 1.27 -46.52 11.43
C CYS A 783 2.48 -46.50 12.39
N TYR A 784 3.70 -46.42 11.86
CA TYR A 784 4.92 -46.31 12.66
C TYR A 784 5.05 -44.95 13.39
N LYS A 785 4.65 -43.82 12.79
CA LYS A 785 4.60 -42.53 13.49
C LYS A 785 3.57 -42.53 14.61
N LYS A 786 2.39 -43.14 14.37
CA LYS A 786 1.31 -43.30 15.34
C LYS A 786 1.72 -44.16 16.54
N SER A 787 2.49 -45.24 16.31
CA SER A 787 2.98 -46.10 17.39
C SER A 787 3.93 -45.36 18.35
N LYS A 788 4.74 -44.41 17.86
CA LYS A 788 5.61 -43.56 18.70
C LYS A 788 4.84 -42.64 19.64
N THR A 789 3.66 -42.16 19.24
CA THR A 789 2.87 -41.20 20.02
C THR A 789 2.14 -41.85 21.19
N TRP A 790 1.81 -43.15 21.06
CA TRP A 790 1.05 -43.93 22.05
C TRP A 790 1.85 -44.25 23.34
N GLU A 791 3.18 -44.20 23.31
CA GLU A 791 4.04 -44.53 24.47
C GLU A 791 4.39 -43.32 25.37
N SER A 792 3.89 -42.12 25.06
CA SER A 792 4.09 -40.90 25.87
C SER A 792 3.09 -40.60 27.03
N PRO A 793 2.25 -41.52 27.56
CA PRO A 793 1.58 -41.28 28.84
C PRO A 793 2.28 -42.03 29.98
N GLY A 794 3.12 -41.33 30.73
CA GLY A 794 3.69 -41.84 31.97
C GLY A 794 2.64 -41.96 33.08
N SER A 795 2.65 -43.11 33.77
CA SER A 795 2.03 -43.44 35.07
C SER A 795 0.56 -43.91 35.09
N ALA A 796 0.37 -45.24 35.06
CA ALA A 796 -0.62 -45.90 35.93
C ALA A 796 -0.15 -47.33 36.29
N ASN A 797 0.20 -47.52 37.56
CA ASN A 797 0.56 -48.80 38.16
C ASN A 797 -0.68 -49.44 38.85
N LYS A 798 -0.93 -50.71 38.51
CA LYS A 798 -1.58 -51.81 39.27
C LYS A 798 -2.54 -51.49 40.44
N SER A 799 -3.76 -52.05 40.38
CA SER A 799 -4.24 -53.08 41.34
C SER A 799 -5.58 -53.71 40.89
N LYS A 800 -5.84 -54.92 41.41
CA LYS A 800 -6.82 -55.93 40.97
C LYS A 800 -8.23 -55.75 41.58
N GLN A 801 -9.18 -56.43 40.91
CA GLN A 801 -10.35 -57.17 41.44
C GLN A 801 -11.60 -56.38 41.86
N GLY A 802 -12.75 -56.81 41.31
CA GLY A 802 -14.08 -56.60 41.90
C GLY A 802 -15.18 -56.24 40.90
N SER A 803 -15.99 -57.25 40.55
CA SER A 803 -17.40 -57.21 40.12
C SER A 803 -18.12 -55.86 39.93
N PHE A 804 -18.77 -55.74 38.75
CA PHE A 804 -19.93 -54.90 38.39
C PHE A 804 -20.98 -54.75 39.52
N PRO A 805 -21.75 -53.63 39.62
CA PRO A 805 -22.86 -53.40 38.67
C PRO A 805 -23.30 -51.94 38.37
N GLU A 806 -24.07 -51.87 37.27
CA GLU A 806 -25.26 -51.05 37.02
C GLU A 806 -25.22 -49.51 37.02
N ASN A 807 -25.63 -48.98 35.86
CA ASN A 807 -26.17 -47.65 35.62
C ASN A 807 -27.51 -47.46 36.36
N GLN A 808 -27.64 -46.38 37.14
CA GLN A 808 -28.89 -45.64 37.27
C GLN A 808 -28.67 -44.12 37.26
N HIS A 809 -29.45 -43.50 36.37
CA HIS A 809 -29.91 -42.12 36.20
C HIS A 809 -29.42 -40.93 37.06
N SER A 810 -29.17 -39.86 36.28
CA SER A 810 -29.61 -38.46 36.45
C SER A 810 -28.92 -37.55 37.48
N GLY A 811 -28.57 -36.35 37.02
CA GLY A 811 -28.19 -35.24 37.89
C GLY A 811 -27.32 -34.20 37.19
N ALA A 812 -27.97 -33.11 36.78
CA ALA A 812 -27.45 -31.85 36.25
C ALA A 812 -26.06 -31.39 36.76
N VAL A 813 -25.32 -30.64 35.92
CA VAL A 813 -25.08 -29.18 36.11
C VAL A 813 -23.93 -28.66 35.22
N LYS A 814 -24.23 -27.52 34.57
CA LYS A 814 -23.37 -26.44 34.04
C LYS A 814 -22.55 -26.68 32.77
N GLY A 815 -23.05 -26.04 31.71
CA GLY A 815 -22.37 -25.86 30.45
C GLY A 815 -21.25 -24.83 30.49
N THR A 816 -20.38 -24.97 29.50
CA THR A 816 -19.51 -23.92 28.98
C THR A 816 -19.74 -23.87 27.47
N ARG A 817 -19.99 -22.66 26.96
CA ARG A 817 -20.39 -22.31 25.60
C ARG A 817 -19.54 -23.02 24.53
N ALA A 818 -20.20 -23.81 23.68
CA ALA A 818 -19.69 -24.20 22.38
C ALA A 818 -19.79 -23.02 21.41
N LEU A 819 -18.67 -22.67 20.80
CA LEU A 819 -18.58 -21.81 19.63
C LEU A 819 -19.23 -22.59 18.46
N ARG A 820 -20.22 -21.99 17.80
CA ARG A 820 -20.87 -22.56 16.61
C ARG A 820 -19.88 -22.53 15.45
N GLU A 821 -19.36 -23.69 15.06
CA GLU A 821 -18.90 -23.96 13.70
C GLU A 821 -20.08 -24.59 12.97
N GLU A 822 -20.85 -23.78 12.26
CA GLU A 822 -21.70 -24.23 11.16
C GLU A 822 -21.01 -23.72 9.89
N ASP A 823 -20.33 -24.61 9.16
CA ASP A 823 -20.13 -24.48 7.72
C ASP A 823 -20.24 -25.90 7.14
N SER A 824 -21.46 -26.21 6.70
CA SER A 824 -21.77 -27.37 5.89
C SER A 824 -21.08 -27.21 4.53
N PHE A 825 -20.28 -28.21 4.17
CA PHE A 825 -19.74 -28.43 2.83
C PHE A 825 -20.84 -28.27 1.77
N SER A 826 -20.77 -27.20 1.00
CA SER A 826 -21.36 -27.13 -0.34
C SER A 826 -20.21 -27.39 -1.32
N VAL A 827 -20.26 -28.55 -1.95
CA VAL A 827 -19.45 -28.88 -3.12
C VAL A 827 -20.24 -28.32 -4.29
N ASP A 828 -19.87 -27.13 -4.74
CA ASP A 828 -20.02 -26.65 -6.12
C ASP A 828 -19.50 -25.20 -6.18
N THR A 829 -18.23 -25.08 -6.57
CA THR A 829 -17.57 -24.02 -7.37
C THR A 829 -16.07 -24.17 -7.12
N VAL A 830 -15.42 -25.03 -7.90
CA VAL A 830 -13.98 -24.99 -8.09
C VAL A 830 -13.73 -23.81 -9.03
N GLU A 831 -13.23 -22.68 -8.53
CA GLU A 831 -12.58 -21.69 -9.38
C GLU A 831 -11.30 -22.35 -9.91
N ASP A 832 -11.44 -22.96 -11.09
CA ASP A 832 -10.33 -23.45 -11.88
C ASP A 832 -9.47 -22.27 -12.32
N TRP A 833 -8.15 -22.44 -12.24
CA TRP A 833 -7.19 -21.49 -12.81
C TRP A 833 -7.35 -21.51 -14.35
N THR A 834 -8.08 -20.55 -14.90
CA THR A 834 -8.21 -20.35 -16.34
C THR A 834 -7.19 -19.33 -16.83
N ASP A 835 -6.32 -19.74 -17.76
CA ASP A 835 -5.45 -18.85 -18.52
C ASP A 835 -6.28 -18.23 -19.67
N ASP A 836 -6.93 -17.09 -19.44
CA ASP A 836 -7.46 -16.26 -20.54
C ASP A 836 -6.30 -15.45 -21.16
N SER A 837 -5.44 -16.14 -21.90
CA SER A 837 -4.42 -15.52 -22.73
C SER A 837 -4.55 -16.01 -24.17
N ASP A 838 -5.51 -15.48 -24.92
CA ASP A 838 -5.32 -15.18 -26.34
C ASP A 838 -6.40 -14.23 -26.88
N THR A 839 -5.92 -13.16 -27.52
CA THR A 839 -6.70 -12.02 -27.99
C THR A 839 -6.78 -12.07 -29.51
N PHE A 840 -7.80 -12.70 -30.13
CA PHE A 840 -8.16 -12.46 -31.55
C PHE A 840 -9.64 -12.77 -31.90
N ASP A 841 -10.38 -11.68 -32.16
CA ASP A 841 -11.30 -11.41 -33.28
C ASP A 841 -12.71 -12.04 -33.48
N PHE A 842 -13.63 -11.10 -33.83
CA PHE A 842 -14.92 -11.11 -34.57
C PHE A 842 -16.27 -11.41 -33.86
N GLU A 843 -16.98 -10.32 -33.52
CA GLU A 843 -18.46 -10.29 -33.43
C GLU A 843 -19.12 -10.08 -34.80
N PRO A 844 -20.33 -10.64 -34.99
CA PRO A 844 -21.40 -9.90 -35.66
C PRO A 844 -22.71 -9.90 -34.86
N SER A 845 -23.11 -8.70 -34.44
CA SER A 845 -24.47 -8.11 -34.41
C SER A 845 -25.71 -9.01 -34.20
N SER A 846 -26.57 -8.69 -33.20
CA SER A 846 -27.90 -8.05 -33.44
C SER A 846 -28.82 -7.89 -32.20
N ARG A 847 -29.39 -6.67 -32.07
CA ARG A 847 -30.79 -6.28 -31.76
C ARG A 847 -31.45 -6.54 -30.36
N THR A 848 -31.57 -5.44 -29.61
CA THR A 848 -32.80 -4.82 -29.00
C THR A 848 -34.00 -5.68 -28.53
N ARG A 849 -34.39 -5.54 -27.25
CA ARG A 849 -35.78 -5.23 -26.80
C ARG A 849 -35.94 -4.98 -25.27
N ASP A 850 -36.72 -3.95 -24.93
CA ASP A 850 -37.21 -3.53 -23.61
C ASP A 850 -38.27 -4.46 -22.95
N ARG A 851 -38.27 -4.57 -21.60
CA ARG A 851 -39.41 -4.20 -20.70
C ARG A 851 -39.26 -4.60 -19.19
N LYS A 852 -39.38 -3.57 -18.34
CA LYS A 852 -39.92 -3.34 -16.96
C LYS A 852 -40.38 -4.49 -15.99
N GLU A 853 -39.75 -4.48 -14.78
CA GLU A 853 -40.24 -4.48 -13.35
C GLU A 853 -41.24 -5.52 -12.76
N PRO A 854 -41.39 -5.66 -11.40
CA PRO A 854 -40.41 -5.58 -10.28
C PRO A 854 -40.59 -6.71 -9.22
N GLY A 855 -39.64 -6.88 -8.27
CA GLY A 855 -39.83 -7.76 -7.10
C GLY A 855 -38.69 -7.69 -6.05
N GLN A 856 -38.99 -7.14 -4.87
CA GLN A 856 -38.09 -6.99 -3.72
C GLN A 856 -37.91 -8.29 -2.92
N LEU A 857 -36.69 -8.57 -2.47
CA LEU A 857 -36.46 -9.14 -1.13
C LEU A 857 -35.06 -8.75 -0.61
N GLY A 858 -35.03 -8.18 0.60
CA GLY A 858 -33.86 -7.57 1.20
C GLY A 858 -32.87 -8.54 1.83
N LEU A 859 -31.58 -8.22 1.66
CA LEU A 859 -30.46 -8.69 2.46
C LEU A 859 -29.44 -7.54 2.59
N THR A 860 -28.80 -7.49 3.76
CA THR A 860 -27.91 -6.45 4.28
C THR A 860 -26.80 -6.01 3.33
N PRO A 861 -26.48 -4.69 3.19
CA PRO A 861 -25.56 -4.22 2.17
C PRO A 861 -24.10 -4.47 2.58
N LYS A 862 -23.44 -5.42 1.90
CA LYS A 862 -21.99 -5.36 1.69
C LYS A 862 -21.72 -4.27 0.66
N VAL A 863 -20.93 -3.27 1.04
CA VAL A 863 -20.47 -2.20 0.14
C VAL A 863 -19.50 -2.80 -0.86
N HIS A 864 -19.98 -3.19 -2.03
CA HIS A 864 -19.14 -3.43 -3.20
C HIS A 864 -18.84 -2.07 -3.85
N LEU A 865 -17.58 -1.65 -3.74
CA LEU A 865 -17.02 -0.58 -4.55
C LEU A 865 -16.34 -1.27 -5.73
N SER A 866 -16.83 -1.04 -6.93
CA SER A 866 -16.17 -1.45 -8.17
C SER A 866 -14.77 -0.84 -8.20
N ILE A 867 -13.74 -1.70 -8.17
CA ILE A 867 -12.34 -1.32 -8.12
C ILE A 867 -11.91 -0.96 -9.55
N PRO A 868 -11.32 0.22 -9.81
CA PRO A 868 -10.88 0.57 -11.16
C PRO A 868 -9.79 -0.39 -11.66
N GLY A 869 -10.09 -1.16 -12.72
CA GLY A 869 -9.11 -1.99 -13.43
C GLY A 869 -8.91 -3.41 -12.89
N SER A 870 -9.70 -3.86 -11.92
CA SER A 870 -9.82 -5.29 -11.64
C SER A 870 -10.84 -5.91 -12.58
N ILE A 871 -10.50 -7.00 -13.26
CA ILE A 871 -11.52 -7.88 -13.84
C ILE A 871 -12.27 -8.47 -12.64
N GLU A 872 -13.38 -7.87 -12.25
CA GLU A 872 -14.36 -8.58 -11.43
C GLU A 872 -14.96 -9.65 -12.35
N THR A 873 -14.59 -10.92 -12.10
CA THR A 873 -15.37 -12.07 -12.56
C THR A 873 -16.72 -12.08 -11.83
N GLN A 874 -17.58 -11.11 -12.14
CA GLN A 874 -18.99 -11.22 -11.79
C GLN A 874 -19.62 -12.18 -12.79
N SER A 875 -19.74 -13.43 -12.36
CA SER A 875 -20.80 -14.32 -12.83
C SER A 875 -22.15 -13.65 -12.56
N GLN A 876 -22.65 -12.92 -13.55
CA GLN A 876 -24.03 -12.48 -13.57
C GLN A 876 -24.90 -13.73 -13.70
N ASP A 877 -25.55 -14.14 -12.61
CA ASP A 877 -26.65 -15.10 -12.60
C ASP A 877 -27.81 -14.55 -13.45
N PHE A 878 -27.70 -14.72 -14.78
CA PHE A 878 -28.86 -14.76 -15.66
C PHE A 878 -29.38 -16.20 -15.66
N LEU A 879 -30.27 -16.50 -14.72
CA LEU A 879 -31.23 -17.59 -14.91
C LEU A 879 -32.17 -17.17 -16.05
N GLN A 880 -31.82 -17.54 -17.27
CA GLN A 880 -32.79 -17.64 -18.35
C GLN A 880 -32.85 -19.10 -18.80
N GLU A 881 -33.99 -19.73 -18.48
CA GLU A 881 -34.40 -21.03 -18.95
C GLU A 881 -34.20 -21.15 -20.46
N MET A 882 -33.26 -21.99 -20.89
CA MET A 882 -33.41 -22.78 -22.11
C MET A 882 -32.50 -24.01 -22.06
N SER A 883 -33.14 -25.16 -21.85
CA SER A 883 -32.70 -26.43 -22.44
C SER A 883 -33.62 -26.69 -23.66
N PRO A 884 -33.38 -27.67 -24.55
CA PRO A 884 -32.21 -28.57 -24.69
C PRO A 884 -31.76 -28.78 -26.16
N GLU A 885 -30.60 -29.44 -26.34
CA GLU A 885 -30.15 -30.37 -27.42
C GLU A 885 -28.60 -30.25 -27.49
N ASP A 886 -27.76 -31.22 -27.12
CA ASP A 886 -27.67 -32.65 -27.45
C ASP A 886 -27.36 -33.49 -26.18
N LYS A 887 -28.05 -34.58 -25.82
CA LYS A 887 -28.17 -35.89 -26.50
C LYS A 887 -26.85 -36.52 -26.96
N LEU A 888 -26.00 -36.92 -26.00
CA LEU A 888 -25.50 -38.32 -25.95
C LEU A 888 -24.83 -38.60 -24.60
N ASN A 889 -25.52 -39.39 -23.76
CA ASN A 889 -25.00 -40.38 -22.80
C ASN A 889 -26.00 -40.55 -21.66
N ARG A 890 -27.05 -41.29 -21.99
CA ARG A 890 -28.09 -41.73 -21.09
C ARG A 890 -27.57 -42.94 -20.32
N ALA A 891 -27.10 -42.76 -19.09
CA ALA A 891 -27.03 -43.87 -18.14
C ALA A 891 -28.43 -44.09 -17.59
N VAL A 892 -29.04 -45.19 -18.03
CA VAL A 892 -30.36 -45.66 -17.62
C VAL A 892 -30.35 -45.97 -16.13
N VAL A 893 -31.15 -45.23 -15.36
CA VAL A 893 -31.56 -45.64 -14.01
C VAL A 893 -32.51 -46.84 -14.18
N LEU A 894 -31.98 -48.04 -13.98
CA LEU A 894 -32.77 -49.24 -13.77
C LEU A 894 -32.99 -49.37 -12.26
N GLY A 895 -34.25 -49.20 -11.86
CA GLY A 895 -34.68 -49.30 -10.47
C GLY A 895 -34.36 -50.68 -9.88
N LEU A 896 -33.71 -50.66 -8.73
CA LEU A 896 -33.67 -51.76 -7.77
C LEU A 896 -34.19 -51.22 -6.43
N PRO A 897 -34.86 -52.05 -5.62
CA PRO A 897 -35.58 -51.59 -4.44
C PRO A 897 -34.59 -51.11 -3.38
N ALA A 898 -34.96 -50.04 -2.67
CA ALA A 898 -34.29 -49.61 -1.45
C ALA A 898 -34.29 -50.78 -0.44
N VAL A 899 -33.12 -51.39 -0.25
CA VAL A 899 -32.89 -52.30 0.88
C VAL A 899 -32.50 -51.43 2.06
N ASP A 900 -33.46 -51.27 2.97
CA ASP A 900 -33.25 -50.74 4.32
C ASP A 900 -32.28 -51.68 5.07
N LYS A 901 -30.99 -51.34 5.10
CA LYS A 901 -30.01 -52.05 5.93
C LYS A 901 -30.03 -51.42 7.32
N GLY A 902 -30.84 -52.02 8.20
CA GLY A 902 -30.71 -51.85 9.63
C GLY A 902 -29.25 -52.06 10.08
N LYS A 903 -28.76 -51.17 10.93
CA LYS A 903 -27.45 -51.28 11.59
C LYS A 903 -27.38 -52.57 12.42
N GLN A 904 -26.90 -53.66 11.83
CA GLN A 904 -26.23 -54.69 12.62
C GLN A 904 -24.75 -54.29 12.77
N PRO A 905 -24.18 -54.33 13.98
CA PRO A 905 -22.75 -54.23 14.13
C PRO A 905 -22.13 -55.48 13.50
N GLU A 906 -21.53 -55.33 12.31
CA GLU A 906 -20.61 -56.35 11.79
C GLU A 906 -19.47 -56.48 12.81
N VAL A 907 -19.51 -57.56 13.60
CA VAL A 907 -18.39 -57.96 14.45
C VAL A 907 -17.27 -58.38 13.51
N LEU A 908 -16.29 -57.49 13.28
CA LEU A 908 -15.10 -57.83 12.52
C LEU A 908 -14.39 -59.01 13.20
N PRO A 909 -13.91 -60.01 12.43
CA PRO A 909 -13.10 -61.08 12.99
C PRO A 909 -11.83 -60.51 13.63
N ARG A 910 -11.55 -60.92 14.87
CA ARG A 910 -10.34 -60.54 15.59
C ARG A 910 -9.13 -61.14 14.86
N VAL A 911 -8.27 -60.29 14.31
CA VAL A 911 -7.08 -60.72 13.57
C VAL A 911 -6.02 -61.16 14.58
N GLU A 912 -5.62 -62.43 14.54
CA GLU A 912 -4.52 -62.96 15.36
C GLU A 912 -3.18 -62.72 14.65
N PHE A 913 -2.36 -61.84 15.22
CA PHE A 913 -1.00 -61.59 14.72
C PHE A 913 -0.01 -62.63 15.25
N SER A 914 0.97 -62.98 14.42
CA SER A 914 2.07 -63.87 14.83
C SER A 914 3.12 -63.17 15.70
N CYS A 915 3.19 -61.83 15.65
CA CYS A 915 4.07 -61.01 16.46
C CYS A 915 3.27 -59.92 17.21
N SER A 916 3.55 -59.70 18.50
CA SER A 916 2.89 -58.64 19.30
C SER A 916 3.16 -57.23 18.79
N TYR A 917 4.32 -57.01 18.17
CA TYR A 917 4.68 -55.71 17.58
C TYR A 917 3.97 -55.44 16.24
N SER A 918 3.37 -56.46 15.61
CA SER A 918 2.53 -56.28 14.41
C SER A 918 1.27 -55.47 14.71
N GLU A 919 0.76 -55.51 15.95
CA GLU A 919 -0.42 -54.76 16.38
C GLU A 919 -0.15 -53.23 16.35
N LEU A 920 1.07 -52.81 16.70
CA LEU A 920 1.51 -51.40 16.65
C LEU A 920 1.60 -50.84 15.23
N LEU A 921 1.88 -51.69 14.25
CA LEU A 921 1.96 -51.34 12.82
C LEU A 921 0.67 -51.67 12.08
N SER A 922 -0.40 -52.10 12.77
CA SER A 922 -1.64 -52.49 12.12
C SER A 922 -2.42 -51.28 11.62
N ILE A 923 -3.12 -51.44 10.49
CA ILE A 923 -4.02 -50.43 9.94
C ILE A 923 -5.28 -50.35 10.82
N PRO A 924 -5.84 -49.15 11.09
CA PRO A 924 -7.09 -48.98 11.85
C PRO A 924 -8.22 -49.92 11.42
N GLU A 925 -9.02 -50.42 12.37
CA GLU A 925 -10.09 -51.38 12.10
C GLU A 925 -11.13 -50.87 11.10
N GLU A 926 -11.40 -49.56 11.15
CA GLU A 926 -12.31 -48.87 10.25
C GLU A 926 -11.88 -48.83 8.78
N TRP A 927 -10.60 -49.08 8.49
CA TRP A 927 -10.05 -49.07 7.13
C TRP A 927 -10.00 -50.49 6.53
N ARG A 928 -10.50 -51.51 7.26
CA ARG A 928 -10.44 -52.93 6.88
C ARG A 928 -11.71 -53.45 6.19
N THR A 929 -12.75 -52.62 6.00
CA THR A 929 -14.08 -53.04 5.53
C THR A 929 -14.48 -52.38 4.21
N ALA A 930 -13.66 -52.54 3.17
CA ALA A 930 -13.96 -51.92 1.88
C ALA A 930 -14.89 -52.78 1.01
N PRO A 931 -15.75 -52.16 0.18
CA PRO A 931 -16.68 -52.86 -0.72
C PRO A 931 -15.98 -53.35 -1.99
N VAL A 932 -14.96 -54.20 -1.86
CA VAL A 932 -14.21 -54.77 -3.00
C VAL A 932 -14.68 -56.20 -3.28
N PRO A 933 -15.05 -56.56 -4.53
CA PRO A 933 -15.40 -57.94 -4.90
C PRO A 933 -14.26 -58.92 -4.62
N SER A 934 -14.54 -60.05 -3.99
CA SER A 934 -13.54 -61.06 -3.58
C SER A 934 -12.72 -61.63 -4.75
N SER A 935 -13.30 -61.70 -5.96
CA SER A 935 -12.61 -62.13 -7.18
C SER A 935 -11.51 -61.16 -7.65
N LYS A 936 -11.72 -59.85 -7.49
CA LYS A 936 -10.75 -58.80 -7.82
C LYS A 936 -9.62 -58.71 -6.80
N VAL A 937 -9.91 -59.00 -5.52
CA VAL A 937 -8.89 -59.07 -4.45
C VAL A 937 -7.87 -60.17 -4.77
N SER A 938 -8.30 -61.33 -5.25
CA SER A 938 -7.37 -62.42 -5.64
C SER A 938 -6.53 -62.09 -6.88
N GLU A 939 -7.06 -61.36 -7.86
CA GLU A 939 -6.35 -60.94 -9.07
C GLU A 939 -5.28 -59.88 -8.73
N MET A 940 -5.66 -58.86 -7.95
CA MET A 940 -4.74 -57.76 -7.60
C MET A 940 -3.75 -58.11 -6.49
N ARG A 941 -4.01 -59.15 -5.67
CA ARG A 941 -3.03 -59.69 -4.72
C ARG A 941 -1.72 -60.09 -5.41
N GLN A 942 -1.77 -60.52 -6.68
CA GLN A 942 -0.58 -60.84 -7.47
C GLN A 942 0.23 -59.61 -7.91
N ARG A 943 -0.35 -58.40 -7.87
CA ARG A 943 0.33 -57.13 -8.20
C ARG A 943 0.94 -56.42 -6.98
N PHE A 944 0.74 -56.94 -5.78
CA PHE A 944 1.30 -56.32 -4.57
C PHE A 944 2.84 -56.47 -4.57
N PRO A 945 3.60 -55.38 -4.40
CA PRO A 945 5.06 -55.43 -4.45
C PRO A 945 5.63 -55.96 -3.12
N GLU A 946 5.71 -57.29 -2.99
CA GLU A 946 6.12 -57.95 -1.75
C GLU A 946 7.56 -57.61 -1.34
N GLU A 947 8.49 -57.60 -2.29
CA GLU A 947 9.90 -57.25 -2.05
C GLU A 947 10.04 -55.80 -1.55
N TRP A 948 9.23 -54.89 -2.08
CA TRP A 948 9.18 -53.48 -1.63
C TRP A 948 8.64 -53.37 -0.21
N TYR A 949 7.54 -54.06 0.11
CA TYR A 949 6.96 -54.06 1.46
C TYR A 949 7.98 -54.54 2.51
N HIS A 950 8.68 -55.64 2.21
CA HIS A 950 9.77 -56.14 3.05
C HIS A 950 10.92 -55.15 3.18
N PHE A 951 11.31 -54.48 2.10
CA PHE A 951 12.33 -53.44 2.12
C PHE A 951 11.92 -52.24 2.99
N VAL A 952 10.69 -51.72 2.85
CA VAL A 952 10.21 -50.59 3.64
C VAL A 952 10.18 -50.91 5.14
N LEU A 953 9.72 -52.11 5.53
CA LEU A 953 9.76 -52.55 6.92
C LEU A 953 11.19 -52.62 7.46
N SER A 954 12.17 -52.99 6.63
CA SER A 954 13.58 -53.05 7.01
C SER A 954 14.23 -51.70 7.28
N GLN A 955 13.63 -50.60 6.80
CA GLN A 955 14.12 -49.23 7.04
C GLN A 955 13.58 -48.62 8.35
N LEU A 956 12.70 -49.31 9.09
CA LEU A 956 12.09 -48.76 10.31
C LEU A 956 12.99 -48.90 11.54
N ASP A 957 13.24 -47.78 12.21
CA ASP A 957 14.16 -47.69 13.35
C ASP A 957 13.44 -47.81 14.72
N PHE A 958 13.38 -49.00 15.30
CA PHE A 958 12.68 -49.22 16.59
C PHE A 958 13.49 -48.86 17.85
N PHE A 959 14.35 -47.84 17.80
CA PHE A 959 15.20 -47.45 18.95
C PHE A 959 14.44 -46.98 20.20
N HIS A 960 13.17 -46.63 20.08
CA HIS A 960 12.33 -46.14 21.17
C HIS A 960 11.77 -47.26 22.08
N LEU A 961 11.81 -48.52 21.64
CA LEU A 961 11.30 -49.66 22.40
C LEU A 961 12.31 -50.09 23.48
N LYS A 962 11.85 -50.20 24.73
CA LYS A 962 12.68 -50.56 25.90
C LYS A 962 13.19 -52.01 25.87
N GLU A 963 12.50 -52.92 25.19
CA GLU A 963 12.89 -54.32 24.99
C GLU A 963 12.93 -54.62 23.49
N LYS A 964 14.13 -54.86 22.93
CA LYS A 964 14.33 -55.28 21.54
C LYS A 964 14.60 -56.78 21.49
N PRO A 965 13.71 -57.62 20.92
CA PRO A 965 14.10 -58.97 20.52
C PRO A 965 15.08 -58.90 19.33
N SER A 966 16.11 -59.75 19.32
CA SER A 966 17.18 -59.76 18.31
C SER A 966 16.69 -60.07 16.89
N ASN A 967 15.52 -60.70 16.75
CA ASN A 967 14.90 -61.11 15.48
C ASN A 967 13.60 -60.36 15.15
N LEU A 968 13.32 -59.24 15.82
CA LEU A 968 12.07 -58.46 15.68
C LEU A 968 11.67 -58.20 14.22
N LEU A 969 12.65 -57.75 13.42
CA LEU A 969 12.42 -57.34 12.04
C LEU A 969 12.09 -58.55 11.13
N THR A 970 12.75 -59.68 11.37
CA THR A 970 12.47 -60.93 10.64
C THR A 970 11.13 -61.56 11.03
N ASP A 971 10.67 -61.35 12.27
CA ASP A 971 9.38 -61.86 12.75
C ASP A 971 8.22 -61.01 12.21
N LEU A 972 8.38 -59.68 12.16
CA LEU A 972 7.44 -58.76 11.49
C LEU A 972 7.29 -59.07 9.99
N MET A 973 8.40 -59.37 9.30
CA MET A 973 8.37 -59.70 7.88
C MET A 973 7.67 -61.03 7.56
N LYS A 974 7.61 -61.97 8.51
CA LYS A 974 6.95 -63.28 8.34
C LYS A 974 5.46 -63.27 8.68
N ASP A 975 4.96 -62.18 9.27
CA ASP A 975 3.57 -62.07 9.71
C ASP A 975 2.61 -61.94 8.52
N LYS A 976 1.97 -63.07 8.17
CA LYS A 976 0.98 -63.11 7.08
C LYS A 976 -0.25 -62.24 7.37
N ALA A 977 -0.68 -62.14 8.63
CA ALA A 977 -1.88 -61.39 8.99
C ALA A 977 -1.66 -59.89 8.78
N LEU A 978 -0.49 -59.38 9.18
CA LEU A 978 -0.12 -57.98 8.94
C LEU A 978 -0.06 -57.66 7.45
N LYS A 979 0.62 -58.50 6.66
CA LYS A 979 0.71 -58.34 5.20
C LYS A 979 -0.66 -58.34 4.52
N ASP A 980 -1.56 -59.25 4.91
CA ASP A 980 -2.91 -59.33 4.36
C ASP A 980 -3.75 -58.08 4.66
N LEU A 981 -3.56 -57.45 5.82
CA LEU A 981 -4.19 -56.17 6.14
C LEU A 981 -3.70 -55.03 5.25
N TYR A 982 -2.38 -54.92 5.01
CA TYR A 982 -1.83 -53.92 4.10
C TYR A 982 -2.28 -54.12 2.66
N ILE A 983 -2.33 -55.36 2.18
CA ILE A 983 -2.89 -55.69 0.86
C ILE A 983 -4.34 -55.21 0.79
N HIS A 984 -5.17 -55.52 1.78
CA HIS A 984 -6.57 -55.11 1.77
C HIS A 984 -6.73 -53.58 1.78
N GLY A 985 -6.00 -52.87 2.66
CA GLY A 985 -6.08 -51.40 2.76
C GLY A 985 -5.62 -50.67 1.49
N VAL A 986 -4.50 -51.11 0.90
CA VAL A 986 -3.94 -50.51 -0.33
C VAL A 986 -4.85 -50.76 -1.53
N LEU A 987 -5.36 -51.99 -1.69
CA LEU A 987 -6.27 -52.33 -2.79
C LEU A 987 -7.61 -51.57 -2.70
N SER A 988 -8.08 -51.34 -1.48
CA SER A 988 -9.31 -50.58 -1.24
C SER A 988 -9.17 -49.11 -1.66
N CYS A 989 -8.03 -48.49 -1.35
CA CYS A 989 -7.72 -47.13 -1.79
C CYS A 989 -7.47 -47.07 -3.32
N PHE A 990 -6.77 -48.06 -3.87
CA PHE A 990 -6.56 -48.19 -5.31
C PHE A 990 -7.90 -48.25 -6.06
N PHE A 991 -8.84 -49.06 -5.55
CA PHE A 991 -10.18 -49.20 -6.10
C PHE A 991 -10.98 -47.89 -6.00
N GLY A 992 -10.91 -47.18 -4.86
CA GLY A 992 -11.58 -45.90 -4.69
C GLY A 992 -11.12 -44.81 -5.66
N LEU A 993 -9.82 -44.79 -6.04
CA LEU A 993 -9.25 -43.76 -6.92
C LEU A 993 -9.25 -44.11 -8.41
N PHE A 994 -9.11 -45.39 -8.78
CA PHE A 994 -8.99 -45.83 -10.18
C PHE A 994 -10.19 -46.62 -10.71
N GLY A 995 -11.14 -47.01 -9.85
CA GLY A 995 -12.34 -47.78 -10.22
C GLY A 995 -12.08 -49.27 -10.46
N LEU A 996 -13.11 -49.98 -10.99
CA LEU A 996 -13.08 -51.44 -11.21
C LEU A 996 -12.25 -51.85 -12.43
N ASP A 997 -12.06 -50.96 -13.41
CA ASP A 997 -11.47 -51.31 -14.70
C ASP A 997 -9.94 -51.18 -14.71
N ASN A 998 -9.27 -52.19 -15.26
CA ASN A 998 -7.82 -52.23 -15.42
C ASN A 998 -7.31 -51.35 -16.59
N ALA A 999 -8.18 -50.55 -17.22
CA ALA A 999 -7.83 -49.67 -18.33
C ALA A 999 -6.87 -48.55 -17.89
N VAL A 1000 -5.95 -48.13 -18.77
CA VAL A 1000 -5.04 -47.01 -18.48
C VAL A 1000 -5.88 -45.73 -18.25
N PRO A 1001 -5.63 -44.98 -17.16
CA PRO A 1001 -6.46 -43.84 -16.83
C PRO A 1001 -6.25 -42.73 -17.87
N ALA A 1002 -7.32 -42.08 -18.32
CA ALA A 1002 -7.19 -40.93 -19.19
C ALA A 1002 -6.54 -39.74 -18.42
N PRO A 1003 -5.81 -38.83 -19.10
CA PRO A 1003 -5.21 -37.64 -18.47
C PRO A 1003 -6.20 -36.84 -17.60
N ARG A 1004 -7.42 -36.65 -18.10
CA ARG A 1004 -8.53 -36.01 -17.36
C ARG A 1004 -8.87 -36.69 -16.02
N HIS A 1005 -8.75 -38.03 -15.97
CA HIS A 1005 -8.99 -38.80 -14.74
C HIS A 1005 -7.84 -38.58 -13.75
N VAL A 1006 -6.60 -38.54 -14.24
CA VAL A 1006 -5.42 -38.26 -13.41
C VAL A 1006 -5.49 -36.87 -12.81
N PHE A 1007 -5.86 -35.85 -13.60
CA PHE A 1007 -6.05 -34.49 -13.10
C PHE A 1007 -7.15 -34.42 -12.03
N ARG A 1008 -8.33 -35.01 -12.30
CA ARG A 1008 -9.43 -35.07 -11.32
C ARG A 1008 -9.05 -35.83 -10.05
N ALA A 1009 -8.28 -36.90 -10.16
CA ALA A 1009 -7.79 -37.64 -8.99
C ALA A 1009 -6.76 -36.84 -8.18
N TYR A 1010 -5.93 -36.02 -8.84
CA TYR A 1010 -4.99 -35.12 -8.18
C TYR A 1010 -5.70 -34.00 -7.40
N THR A 1011 -6.78 -33.43 -7.97
CA THR A 1011 -7.60 -32.40 -7.33
C THR A 1011 -8.57 -32.96 -6.28
N GLY A 1012 -8.84 -34.27 -6.30
CA GLY A 1012 -9.78 -34.95 -5.42
C GLY A 1012 -11.21 -35.04 -5.96
N GLY A 1013 -11.49 -34.52 -7.16
CA GLY A 1013 -12.80 -34.49 -7.81
C GLY A 1013 -13.10 -35.70 -8.71
N ILE A 1014 -12.95 -36.92 -8.20
CA ILE A 1014 -13.18 -38.16 -8.96
C ILE A 1014 -14.69 -38.43 -9.09
N PRO A 1015 -15.19 -38.93 -10.24
CA PRO A 1015 -16.60 -39.33 -10.38
C PRO A 1015 -17.05 -40.36 -9.35
N TRP A 1016 -18.32 -40.28 -8.95
CA TRP A 1016 -18.92 -41.14 -7.94
C TRP A 1016 -18.72 -42.64 -8.21
N SER A 1017 -18.28 -43.37 -7.18
CA SER A 1017 -18.25 -44.82 -7.15
C SER A 1017 -18.44 -45.32 -5.71
N ALA A 1018 -18.96 -46.54 -5.54
CA ALA A 1018 -19.12 -47.13 -4.21
C ALA A 1018 -17.80 -47.26 -3.42
N GLY A 1019 -16.66 -47.40 -4.11
CA GLY A 1019 -15.33 -47.38 -3.49
C GLY A 1019 -14.88 -45.99 -3.07
N LEU A 1020 -15.21 -44.96 -3.85
CA LEU A 1020 -14.92 -43.57 -3.52
C LEU A 1020 -15.75 -43.11 -2.31
N ASP A 1021 -17.05 -43.42 -2.26
CA ASP A 1021 -17.92 -43.09 -1.12
C ASP A 1021 -17.40 -43.67 0.20
N TRP A 1022 -16.95 -44.93 0.16
CA TRP A 1022 -16.31 -45.57 1.31
C TRP A 1022 -15.04 -44.84 1.74
N LEU A 1023 -14.19 -44.46 0.77
CA LEU A 1023 -12.93 -43.77 1.04
C LEU A 1023 -13.19 -42.34 1.58
N THR A 1024 -14.11 -41.59 0.98
CA THR A 1024 -14.49 -40.24 1.44
C THR A 1024 -15.17 -40.26 2.81
N GLY A 1025 -15.86 -41.36 3.15
CA GLY A 1025 -16.38 -41.61 4.50
C GLY A 1025 -15.29 -41.80 5.57
N LYS A 1026 -14.01 -41.91 5.17
CA LYS A 1026 -12.83 -42.05 6.03
C LYS A 1026 -11.83 -40.91 5.75
N PRO A 1027 -12.02 -39.71 6.34
CA PRO A 1027 -11.28 -38.50 5.95
C PRO A 1027 -9.76 -38.62 6.10
N GLU A 1028 -9.27 -39.24 7.17
CA GLU A 1028 -7.82 -39.46 7.36
C GLU A 1028 -7.21 -40.36 6.28
N LEU A 1029 -7.89 -41.46 5.93
CA LEU A 1029 -7.43 -42.40 4.91
C LEU A 1029 -7.50 -41.75 3.52
N PHE A 1030 -8.57 -40.98 3.25
CA PHE A 1030 -8.70 -40.24 2.00
C PHE A 1030 -7.58 -39.22 1.81
N GLN A 1031 -7.23 -38.46 2.84
CA GLN A 1031 -6.10 -37.52 2.78
C GLN A 1031 -4.76 -38.23 2.53
N LEU A 1032 -4.52 -39.38 3.17
CA LEU A 1032 -3.32 -40.20 2.91
C LEU A 1032 -3.31 -40.76 1.49
N ALA A 1033 -4.44 -41.28 1.01
CA ALA A 1033 -4.56 -41.81 -0.36
C ALA A 1033 -4.35 -40.70 -1.41
N LEU A 1034 -4.93 -39.52 -1.19
CA LEU A 1034 -4.76 -38.34 -2.05
C LEU A 1034 -3.30 -37.86 -2.05
N LYS A 1035 -2.67 -37.75 -0.88
CA LYS A 1035 -1.24 -37.40 -0.77
C LYS A 1035 -0.35 -38.43 -1.46
N ALA A 1036 -0.65 -39.72 -1.33
CA ALA A 1036 0.09 -40.79 -2.01
C ALA A 1036 -0.07 -40.69 -3.53
N PHE A 1037 -1.27 -40.34 -4.00
CA PHE A 1037 -1.54 -40.10 -5.42
C PHE A 1037 -0.71 -38.92 -5.94
N ARG A 1038 -0.70 -37.80 -5.21
CA ARG A 1038 0.09 -36.61 -5.55
C ARG A 1038 1.60 -36.91 -5.61
N TYR A 1039 2.13 -37.69 -4.66
CA TYR A 1039 3.54 -38.13 -4.66
C TYR A 1039 3.84 -39.04 -5.85
N THR A 1040 2.93 -39.96 -6.17
CA THR A 1040 3.08 -40.86 -7.32
C THR A 1040 3.09 -40.08 -8.63
N PHE A 1041 2.22 -39.07 -8.74
CA PHE A 1041 2.20 -38.18 -9.91
C PHE A 1041 3.53 -37.42 -10.07
N LYS A 1042 4.06 -36.86 -8.97
CA LYS A 1042 5.37 -36.19 -9.00
C LYS A 1042 6.49 -37.17 -9.36
N LEU A 1043 6.47 -38.40 -8.85
CA LEU A 1043 7.42 -39.44 -9.19
C LEU A 1043 7.35 -39.83 -10.69
N MET A 1044 6.14 -39.91 -11.26
CA MET A 1044 5.96 -40.13 -12.70
C MET A 1044 6.62 -39.01 -13.51
N LEU A 1045 6.40 -37.75 -13.11
CA LEU A 1045 7.02 -36.59 -13.76
C LEU A 1045 8.55 -36.61 -13.66
N ASP A 1046 9.08 -36.96 -12.49
CA ASP A 1046 10.53 -37.04 -12.26
C ASP A 1046 11.16 -38.20 -13.04
N LYS A 1047 10.49 -39.35 -13.12
CA LYS A 1047 10.95 -40.48 -13.96
C LYS A 1047 10.98 -40.12 -15.44
N ALA A 1048 9.98 -39.39 -15.91
CA ALA A 1048 9.93 -38.92 -17.29
C ALA A 1048 11.03 -37.89 -17.60
N SER A 1049 11.42 -37.08 -16.60
CA SER A 1049 12.37 -35.97 -16.79
C SER A 1049 13.83 -36.36 -16.52
N LEU A 1050 14.09 -37.15 -15.48
CA LEU A 1050 15.42 -37.50 -14.97
C LEU A 1050 15.85 -38.94 -15.35
N GLY A 1051 14.92 -39.78 -15.78
CA GLY A 1051 15.15 -41.19 -16.09
C GLY A 1051 14.51 -42.15 -15.07
N PRO A 1052 14.48 -43.47 -15.36
CA PRO A 1052 13.85 -44.46 -14.50
C PRO A 1052 14.63 -44.63 -13.19
N VAL A 1053 13.90 -44.93 -12.11
CA VAL A 1053 14.51 -45.26 -10.80
C VAL A 1053 15.21 -46.61 -10.87
N GLU A 1054 16.50 -46.65 -10.52
CA GLU A 1054 17.34 -47.82 -10.66
C GLU A 1054 17.16 -48.82 -9.51
N ASN A 1055 16.96 -48.32 -8.27
CA ASN A 1055 16.97 -49.15 -7.06
C ASN A 1055 15.91 -48.75 -6.01
N PHE A 1056 15.53 -49.68 -5.11
CA PHE A 1056 14.58 -49.39 -4.01
C PHE A 1056 15.07 -48.31 -3.05
N LYS A 1057 16.38 -48.21 -2.82
CA LYS A 1057 16.96 -47.15 -1.98
C LYS A 1057 16.76 -45.77 -2.58
N GLU A 1058 16.90 -45.65 -3.90
CA GLU A 1058 16.67 -44.40 -4.62
C GLU A 1058 15.18 -43.99 -4.56
N LEU A 1059 14.26 -44.96 -4.67
CA LEU A 1059 12.82 -44.71 -4.49
C LEU A 1059 12.49 -44.18 -3.08
N VAL A 1060 13.09 -44.76 -2.03
CA VAL A 1060 12.92 -44.24 -0.66
C VAL A 1060 13.46 -42.83 -0.53
N ASN A 1061 14.65 -42.54 -1.10
CA ASN A 1061 15.22 -41.21 -1.06
C ASN A 1061 14.28 -40.16 -1.70
N TYR A 1062 13.69 -40.46 -2.86
CA TYR A 1062 12.69 -39.59 -3.49
C TYR A 1062 11.48 -39.33 -2.58
N LEU A 1063 10.95 -40.38 -1.93
CA LEU A 1063 9.78 -40.25 -1.06
C LEU A 1063 10.09 -39.49 0.25
N GLU A 1064 11.29 -39.69 0.80
CA GLU A 1064 11.78 -38.92 1.95
C GLU A 1064 11.98 -37.44 1.59
N GLU A 1065 12.56 -37.15 0.42
CA GLU A 1065 12.69 -35.79 -0.11
C GLU A 1065 11.31 -35.14 -0.31
N TYR A 1066 10.33 -35.86 -0.87
CA TYR A 1066 8.99 -35.32 -1.05
C TYR A 1066 8.31 -34.98 0.29
N GLU A 1067 8.55 -35.78 1.33
CA GLU A 1067 8.02 -35.51 2.67
C GLU A 1067 8.70 -34.30 3.34
N SER A 1068 10.04 -34.21 3.28
CA SER A 1068 10.81 -33.17 3.97
C SER A 1068 10.82 -31.84 3.22
N ASP A 1069 11.08 -31.86 1.92
CA ASP A 1069 11.51 -30.69 1.14
C ASP A 1069 10.45 -30.19 0.15
N TRP A 1070 9.46 -31.02 -0.22
CA TRP A 1070 8.40 -30.65 -1.17
C TRP A 1070 7.01 -30.47 -0.54
N TYR A 1071 6.27 -29.44 -0.93
CA TYR A 1071 4.81 -29.42 -0.79
C TYR A 1071 4.17 -29.77 -2.14
N ILE A 1072 3.36 -30.81 -2.19
CA ILE A 1072 2.73 -31.29 -3.41
C ILE A 1072 1.22 -31.23 -3.22
N GLY A 1073 0.55 -30.30 -3.91
CA GLY A 1073 -0.87 -30.04 -3.71
C GLY A 1073 -1.44 -28.98 -4.65
N LEU A 1074 -2.57 -28.39 -4.28
CA LEU A 1074 -3.22 -27.35 -5.07
C LEU A 1074 -2.75 -25.97 -4.61
N VAL A 1075 -2.66 -25.02 -5.54
CA VAL A 1075 -2.31 -23.62 -5.22
C VAL A 1075 -3.40 -22.96 -4.33
N SER A 1076 -4.65 -23.42 -4.47
CA SER A 1076 -5.78 -23.01 -3.64
C SER A 1076 -5.76 -23.59 -2.23
N ASP A 1077 -4.94 -24.61 -1.94
CA ASP A 1077 -4.88 -25.24 -0.62
C ASP A 1077 -4.33 -24.24 0.42
N LEU A 1078 -4.96 -24.18 1.61
CA LEU A 1078 -4.44 -23.37 2.72
C LEU A 1078 -3.03 -23.82 3.14
N GLU A 1079 -2.76 -25.11 3.04
CA GLU A 1079 -1.45 -25.71 3.31
C GLU A 1079 -0.36 -25.24 2.32
N TRP A 1080 -0.72 -24.95 1.06
CA TRP A 1080 0.20 -24.33 0.10
C TRP A 1080 0.67 -22.97 0.62
N GLN A 1081 -0.28 -22.14 1.06
CA GLN A 1081 0.02 -20.82 1.60
C GLN A 1081 0.90 -20.92 2.86
N GLN A 1082 0.62 -21.89 3.72
CA GLN A 1082 1.44 -22.15 4.91
C GLN A 1082 2.85 -22.64 4.53
N ALA A 1083 2.99 -23.52 3.54
CA ALA A 1083 4.29 -24.00 3.06
C ALA A 1083 5.14 -22.87 2.47
N VAL A 1084 4.53 -21.94 1.73
CA VAL A 1084 5.21 -20.74 1.24
C VAL A 1084 5.75 -19.91 2.41
N LEU A 1085 4.90 -19.62 3.42
CA LEU A 1085 5.30 -18.83 4.59
C LEU A 1085 6.31 -19.54 5.50
N GLN A 1086 6.34 -20.88 5.50
CA GLN A 1086 7.33 -21.70 6.20
C GLN A 1086 8.64 -21.87 5.41
N GLU A 1087 8.75 -21.26 4.23
CA GLU A 1087 9.94 -21.32 3.38
C GLU A 1087 10.35 -22.76 3.01
N LYS A 1088 9.36 -23.62 2.69
CA LYS A 1088 9.62 -24.99 2.20
C LYS A 1088 10.41 -24.93 0.88
N PRO A 1089 11.51 -25.70 0.71
CA PRO A 1089 12.41 -25.55 -0.44
C PRO A 1089 11.72 -25.64 -1.81
N TYR A 1090 10.78 -26.56 -1.97
CA TYR A 1090 10.10 -26.82 -3.22
C TYR A 1090 8.59 -26.95 -3.06
N LEU A 1091 7.83 -26.46 -4.04
CA LEU A 1091 6.40 -26.70 -4.13
C LEU A 1091 6.01 -27.12 -5.55
N PHE A 1092 5.05 -28.04 -5.67
CA PHE A 1092 4.55 -28.52 -6.95
C PHE A 1092 3.02 -28.55 -6.98
N SER A 1093 2.45 -27.99 -8.04
CA SER A 1093 1.02 -28.07 -8.33
C SER A 1093 0.76 -28.45 -9.78
N LEU A 1094 -0.35 -29.14 -10.02
CA LEU A 1094 -0.84 -29.52 -11.34
C LEU A 1094 -2.02 -28.62 -11.72
N GLY A 1095 -1.93 -27.97 -12.88
CA GLY A 1095 -2.97 -27.15 -13.49
C GLY A 1095 -3.49 -27.74 -14.80
N HIS A 1096 -4.64 -27.23 -15.26
CA HIS A 1096 -5.24 -27.59 -16.53
C HIS A 1096 -5.90 -26.35 -17.12
N ASP A 1097 -5.50 -26.01 -18.35
CA ASP A 1097 -6.15 -24.96 -19.13
C ASP A 1097 -7.25 -25.60 -20.00
N PRO A 1098 -8.54 -25.37 -19.69
CA PRO A 1098 -9.65 -25.95 -20.44
C PRO A 1098 -9.80 -25.36 -21.84
N SER A 1099 -9.29 -24.15 -22.10
CA SER A 1099 -9.42 -23.47 -23.40
C SER A 1099 -8.50 -24.12 -24.44
N MET A 1100 -7.26 -24.38 -24.04
CA MET A 1100 -6.23 -25.01 -24.88
C MET A 1100 -6.21 -26.55 -24.74
N GLY A 1101 -6.85 -27.10 -23.70
CA GLY A 1101 -6.83 -28.52 -23.38
C GLY A 1101 -5.46 -29.03 -22.92
N ILE A 1102 -4.64 -28.15 -22.32
CA ILE A 1102 -3.25 -28.43 -21.94
C ILE A 1102 -3.12 -28.58 -20.43
N TYR A 1103 -2.37 -29.59 -19.99
CA TYR A 1103 -1.99 -29.75 -18.58
C TYR A 1103 -0.64 -29.07 -18.29
N THR A 1104 -0.58 -28.34 -17.18
CA THR A 1104 0.61 -27.58 -16.78
C THR A 1104 1.09 -28.00 -15.39
N GLY A 1105 2.40 -28.06 -15.20
CA GLY A 1105 3.04 -28.28 -13.90
C GLY A 1105 3.69 -26.99 -13.42
N ARG A 1106 3.26 -26.49 -12.25
CA ARG A 1106 3.87 -25.32 -11.61
C ARG A 1106 4.83 -25.77 -10.51
N VAL A 1107 6.10 -25.41 -10.65
CA VAL A 1107 7.17 -25.69 -9.67
C VAL A 1107 7.64 -24.37 -9.07
N LEU A 1108 7.58 -24.25 -7.76
CA LEU A 1108 8.23 -23.16 -7.04
C LEU A 1108 9.52 -23.66 -6.40
N THR A 1109 10.63 -22.95 -6.58
CA THR A 1109 11.91 -23.29 -5.93
C THR A 1109 12.46 -22.11 -5.14
N LEU A 1110 12.74 -22.31 -3.85
CA LEU A 1110 13.25 -21.27 -2.95
C LEU A 1110 14.76 -21.13 -3.10
N GLN A 1111 15.23 -19.98 -3.60
CA GLN A 1111 16.66 -19.73 -3.82
C GLN A 1111 17.02 -18.27 -3.50
N GLU A 1112 18.31 -17.98 -3.35
CA GLU A 1112 18.80 -16.60 -3.31
C GLU A 1112 18.89 -16.06 -4.74
N LEU A 1113 18.05 -15.07 -5.05
CA LEU A 1113 17.89 -14.51 -6.38
C LEU A 1113 18.12 -13.00 -6.35
N LEU A 1114 18.54 -12.46 -7.49
CA LEU A 1114 18.93 -11.06 -7.61
C LEU A 1114 17.74 -10.22 -8.07
N VAL A 1115 17.24 -9.38 -7.17
CA VAL A 1115 16.15 -8.44 -7.41
C VAL A 1115 16.72 -7.12 -7.89
N GLN A 1116 16.26 -6.65 -9.04
CA GLN A 1116 16.69 -5.38 -9.64
C GLN A 1116 15.92 -4.23 -9.00
N VAL A 1117 16.60 -3.12 -8.70
CA VAL A 1117 16.01 -1.95 -8.04
C VAL A 1117 16.30 -0.67 -8.83
N GLY A 1118 15.24 0.09 -9.12
CA GLY A 1118 15.31 1.41 -9.73
C GLY A 1118 14.58 2.47 -8.91
N LYS A 1119 15.04 3.72 -8.99
CA LYS A 1119 14.40 4.89 -8.37
C LYS A 1119 13.53 5.60 -9.38
N LEU A 1120 12.30 5.90 -8.98
CA LEU A 1120 11.34 6.66 -9.78
C LEU A 1120 11.46 8.16 -9.49
N ASN A 1121 11.18 8.99 -10.49
CA ASN A 1121 10.93 10.41 -10.28
C ASN A 1121 9.69 10.58 -9.38
N ALA A 1122 9.92 11.03 -8.14
CA ALA A 1122 8.86 11.18 -7.15
C ALA A 1122 7.74 12.15 -7.61
N GLU A 1123 8.08 13.14 -8.43
CA GLU A 1123 7.08 14.08 -8.92
C GLU A 1123 6.20 13.49 -10.01
N ALA A 1124 6.72 12.58 -10.84
CA ALA A 1124 5.89 11.85 -11.78
C ALA A 1124 4.82 11.03 -11.06
N VAL A 1125 5.21 10.34 -9.97
CA VAL A 1125 4.29 9.58 -9.12
C VAL A 1125 3.24 10.50 -8.49
N ARG A 1126 3.68 11.58 -7.82
CA ARG A 1126 2.77 12.52 -7.15
C ARG A 1126 1.82 13.20 -8.13
N GLY A 1127 2.29 13.58 -9.32
CA GLY A 1127 1.50 14.19 -10.38
C GLY A 1127 0.45 13.23 -10.95
N GLN A 1128 0.83 11.98 -11.22
CA GLN A 1128 -0.10 10.94 -11.68
C GLN A 1128 -1.15 10.60 -10.61
N TRP A 1129 -0.76 10.44 -9.34
CA TRP A 1129 -1.72 10.24 -8.25
C TRP A 1129 -2.64 11.45 -8.03
N ALA A 1130 -2.15 12.68 -8.24
CA ALA A 1130 -3.01 13.87 -8.23
C ALA A 1130 -4.02 13.85 -9.37
N ASN A 1131 -3.58 13.52 -10.58
CA ASN A 1131 -4.46 13.40 -11.74
C ASN A 1131 -5.49 12.27 -11.56
N LEU A 1132 -5.08 11.11 -11.04
CA LEU A 1132 -5.97 9.99 -10.73
C LEU A 1132 -7.05 10.37 -9.72
N SER A 1133 -6.67 11.06 -8.64
CA SER A 1133 -7.62 11.57 -7.65
C SER A 1133 -8.62 12.54 -8.27
N TRP A 1134 -8.17 13.43 -9.16
CA TRP A 1134 -9.05 14.37 -9.86
C TRP A 1134 -9.98 13.65 -10.86
N GLU A 1135 -9.46 12.71 -11.65
CA GLU A 1135 -10.25 11.93 -12.62
C GLU A 1135 -11.35 11.11 -11.94
N LEU A 1136 -11.01 10.38 -10.87
CA LEU A 1136 -11.97 9.50 -10.20
C LEU A 1136 -12.93 10.29 -9.30
N LEU A 1137 -12.42 11.18 -8.44
CA LEU A 1137 -13.25 11.82 -7.42
C LEU A 1137 -14.01 13.05 -7.95
N TYR A 1138 -13.41 13.83 -8.84
CA TYR A 1138 -14.05 15.04 -9.38
C TYR A 1138 -14.78 14.79 -10.70
N ALA A 1139 -14.11 14.16 -11.67
CA ALA A 1139 -14.70 13.88 -12.98
C ALA A 1139 -15.53 12.58 -13.02
N THR A 1140 -15.64 11.86 -11.89
CA THR A 1140 -16.38 10.59 -11.75
C THR A 1140 -16.10 9.62 -12.88
N ASN A 1141 -14.83 9.55 -13.28
CA ASN A 1141 -14.42 8.73 -14.39
C ASN A 1141 -13.97 7.36 -13.89
N ASP A 1142 -14.92 6.43 -13.86
CA ASP A 1142 -14.79 5.01 -13.48
C ASP A 1142 -14.65 4.06 -14.69
N ASP A 1143 -14.36 4.58 -15.89
CA ASP A 1143 -14.23 3.76 -17.10
C ASP A 1143 -12.94 2.92 -17.06
N GLU A 1144 -13.08 1.61 -16.89
CA GLU A 1144 -11.97 0.66 -16.76
C GLU A 1144 -11.14 0.54 -18.03
N GLU A 1145 -11.80 0.52 -19.21
CA GLU A 1145 -11.11 0.47 -20.50
C GLU A 1145 -10.20 1.69 -20.68
N ARG A 1146 -10.54 2.82 -20.05
CA ARG A 1146 -9.79 4.05 -20.19
C ARG A 1146 -8.40 4.03 -19.55
N TYR A 1147 -8.21 3.31 -18.45
CA TYR A 1147 -6.87 3.16 -17.87
C TYR A 1147 -5.93 2.43 -18.83
N SER A 1148 -6.47 1.48 -19.60
CA SER A 1148 -5.76 0.80 -20.68
C SER A 1148 -5.46 1.74 -21.87
N ILE A 1149 -6.39 2.63 -22.22
CA ILE A 1149 -6.24 3.61 -23.32
C ILE A 1149 -5.20 4.69 -22.99
N GLN A 1150 -5.09 5.09 -21.72
CA GLN A 1150 -4.11 6.07 -21.25
C GLN A 1150 -2.76 5.44 -20.86
N ALA A 1151 -2.52 4.16 -21.19
CA ALA A 1151 -1.26 3.48 -20.92
C ALA A 1151 -0.06 4.30 -21.43
N HIS A 1152 0.90 4.55 -20.54
CA HIS A 1152 2.04 5.39 -20.85
C HIS A 1152 3.33 4.72 -20.39
N PRO A 1153 3.93 3.84 -21.21
CA PRO A 1153 5.10 3.04 -20.83
C PRO A 1153 6.27 3.87 -20.31
N ALA A 1154 6.58 5.02 -20.94
CA ALA A 1154 7.70 5.86 -20.49
C ALA A 1154 7.47 6.55 -19.13
N LEU A 1155 6.22 6.62 -18.63
CA LEU A 1155 5.91 7.15 -17.30
C LEU A 1155 5.42 6.07 -16.33
N LEU A 1156 5.37 4.80 -16.75
CA LEU A 1156 4.87 3.67 -15.95
C LEU A 1156 3.53 3.99 -15.26
N ARG A 1157 2.59 4.56 -16.03
CA ARG A 1157 1.35 5.14 -15.49
C ARG A 1157 0.52 4.06 -14.80
N ASN A 1158 0.31 2.92 -15.46
CA ASN A 1158 -0.58 1.89 -14.96
C ASN A 1158 0.01 1.21 -13.72
N LEU A 1159 1.31 0.91 -13.71
CA LEU A 1159 1.99 0.42 -12.51
C LEU A 1159 1.92 1.42 -11.35
N THR A 1160 2.03 2.73 -11.66
CA THR A 1160 1.93 3.79 -10.65
C THR A 1160 0.50 3.94 -10.11
N VAL A 1161 -0.52 3.83 -10.96
CA VAL A 1161 -1.94 3.85 -10.57
C VAL A 1161 -2.24 2.67 -9.64
N GLN A 1162 -1.81 1.46 -10.01
CA GLN A 1162 -2.00 0.26 -9.20
C GLN A 1162 -1.34 0.37 -7.81
N ALA A 1163 -0.19 1.03 -7.72
CA ALA A 1163 0.52 1.26 -6.46
C ALA A 1163 -0.15 2.28 -5.52
N ALA A 1164 -1.17 3.03 -5.97
CA ALA A 1164 -1.91 3.99 -5.13
C ALA A 1164 -2.73 3.28 -4.03
N ASP A 1165 -3.10 3.99 -2.95
CA ASP A 1165 -3.98 3.39 -1.93
C ASP A 1165 -5.44 3.33 -2.45
N PRO A 1166 -6.21 2.28 -2.08
CA PRO A 1166 -7.65 2.23 -2.32
C PRO A 1166 -8.35 3.49 -1.76
N PRO A 1167 -9.39 4.02 -2.44
CA PRO A 1167 -10.11 3.44 -3.58
C PRO A 1167 -9.50 3.77 -4.97
N LEU A 1168 -8.33 4.42 -5.03
CA LEU A 1168 -7.75 4.90 -6.29
C LEU A 1168 -6.88 3.86 -6.98
N GLY A 1169 -6.16 3.05 -6.22
CA GLY A 1169 -5.37 1.92 -6.69
C GLY A 1169 -5.74 0.62 -5.97
N TYR A 1170 -5.06 -0.47 -6.33
CA TYR A 1170 -5.36 -1.82 -5.87
C TYR A 1170 -4.09 -2.64 -5.63
N PRO A 1171 -3.20 -2.21 -4.70
CA PRO A 1171 -2.02 -2.96 -4.37
C PRO A 1171 -2.44 -4.28 -3.68
N VAL A 1172 -1.93 -5.40 -4.18
CA VAL A 1172 -2.24 -6.75 -3.69
C VAL A 1172 -1.67 -7.02 -2.31
N TYR A 1173 -0.60 -6.32 -1.96
CA TYR A 1173 0.01 -6.35 -0.64
C TYR A 1173 0.45 -4.94 -0.25
N SER A 1174 0.31 -4.59 1.03
CA SER A 1174 0.99 -3.42 1.60
C SER A 1174 1.48 -3.77 3.00
N SER A 1175 2.80 -3.63 3.21
CA SER A 1175 3.39 -3.81 4.53
C SER A 1175 2.92 -2.73 5.49
N GLN A 1176 2.86 -3.06 6.78
CA GLN A 1176 2.92 -2.02 7.81
C GLN A 1176 4.26 -1.26 7.68
N LEU A 1177 4.38 -0.14 8.39
CA LEU A 1177 5.65 0.61 8.44
C LEU A 1177 6.79 -0.32 8.91
N LEU A 1178 7.77 -0.52 8.04
CA LEU A 1178 8.99 -1.27 8.35
C LEU A 1178 10.11 -0.28 8.71
N GLN A 1179 10.68 -0.43 9.90
CA GLN A 1179 11.83 0.35 10.36
C GLN A 1179 13.10 -0.39 9.97
N LEU A 1180 13.90 0.17 9.06
CA LEU A 1180 15.17 -0.39 8.63
C LEU A 1180 16.31 0.31 9.39
N PRO A 1181 17.06 -0.39 10.25
CA PRO A 1181 18.20 0.19 10.97
C PRO A 1181 19.37 0.34 10.01
N LEU A 1182 19.90 1.54 9.88
CA LEU A 1182 21.06 1.85 9.05
C LEU A 1182 22.37 1.72 9.84
N PHE A 1183 22.37 0.89 10.89
CA PHE A 1183 23.55 0.48 11.66
C PHE A 1183 24.21 -0.79 11.09
#